data_AF-A0A7J4J1B5-F1
#
_entry.id   AF-A0A7J4J1B5-F1
#
_cell.length_a   1.000
_cell.length_b   1.000
_cell.length_c   1.000
_cell.angle_alpha   90.00
_cell.angle_beta   90.00
_cell.angle_gamma   90.00
#
_symmetry.space_group_name_H-M   'P 1'
#
loop_
_entity.id
_entity.type
_entity.pdbx_description
1 polymer ?
#
loop_
_entity_poly.entity_id
_entity_poly.type
_entity_poly.pdbx_seq_one_letter_code
_entity_poly.pdbx_strand_id
1 'polypeptide(L)'
;MGKLLLGILFVFFIFVLSCTPPPPGGSGEDTALAGQAVAGRTTCKDTRVDTCVETEGSITYTMSGVFKTLTNFCSGKRVVDYSCSRKDLLRLCNVPCSASQTCIQSDATTAKCVPLCGNGKVDAGETCSSCPRDVRCAASEQCQTGVCTPICEDSDGGPNLLEKGTTKGINGMNPQYHGLITATDFCSSPYQVVEYFCQNNTVVYKNQSGTLCPYESGCQNGSCVPFVVINTSSSPTYNRTLTCRDSDEGLNYFRYGNIYTGQCSYIYSDGGAGGCRYNKTEDFCLSSQIVTEYYCDGLIPRGINYTCPSDSLCQNGACVQNELCESETISLTLPLGIELSTFRSNVSSQDLPTMFGKAIVINGQAYHYSQTLFLGKGRIAYIESDNDILDYHFFVPYDFFIGSYLLQFQTLPNSVITEKDGIAISSGTVLKDFEDTSISLFGKEYFIIRATRPNSQGSIKLELMTGSVKDTLSEGEQRTYQWRDYVVTIISVDEEGVRFSVNGENTSKLLLGDIYTLNDRVVLGVSDILFQNYVGGIHSATFYLNAEKVELRDDQINTPGGYNDLKINNKSFGDSGLRVNGVKINGIDNNITFSLSSLEVNMTSEDEYFVERLSTLKEAIRDVGEEEAVLFPGSWNIRFRDYNPATQTGTLEIGKICLS
;
A
#
# COMPACT_ATOMS: atom_id res chain seq x y z
N MET A 1 -37.46 6.33 44.82
CA MET A 1 -37.97 7.61 44.29
C MET A 1 -37.17 7.93 43.03
N GLY A 2 -37.74 8.35 41.88
CA GLY A 2 -39.15 8.34 41.50
C GLY A 2 -39.46 9.19 40.25
N LYS A 3 -39.89 8.55 39.15
CA LYS A 3 -40.50 9.13 37.91
C LYS A 3 -39.56 9.93 36.97
N LEU A 4 -39.85 10.12 35.67
CA LEU A 4 -40.65 9.39 34.64
C LEU A 4 -40.58 10.16 33.30
N LEU A 5 -40.36 9.50 32.14
CA LEU A 5 -40.99 9.74 30.80
C LEU A 5 -40.15 9.11 29.65
N LEU A 6 -40.67 8.92 28.43
CA LEU A 6 -41.58 7.84 27.97
C LEU A 6 -41.49 7.66 26.43
N GLY A 7 -41.64 6.43 25.90
CA GLY A 7 -41.69 6.11 24.45
C GLY A 7 -40.87 4.85 24.10
N ILE A 8 -41.38 3.65 23.75
CA ILE A 8 -42.71 3.19 23.26
C ILE A 8 -42.98 3.74 21.84
N LEU A 9 -43.23 2.97 20.75
CA LEU A 9 -43.75 1.60 20.49
C LEU A 9 -43.05 1.05 19.20
N PHE A 10 -42.93 -0.24 18.80
CA PHE A 10 -43.43 -1.57 19.19
C PHE A 10 -42.43 -2.69 18.73
N VAL A 11 -42.73 -3.97 19.00
CA VAL A 11 -42.22 -5.18 18.29
C VAL A 11 -43.39 -6.17 18.17
N PHE A 12 -43.47 -6.95 17.08
CA PHE A 12 -44.42 -8.07 16.95
C PHE A 12 -43.74 -9.35 16.47
N PHE A 13 -43.99 -10.44 17.20
CA PHE A 13 -43.59 -11.82 16.88
C PHE A 13 -44.87 -12.63 16.65
N ILE A 14 -44.91 -13.49 15.64
CA ILE A 14 -45.94 -14.53 15.49
C ILE A 14 -45.27 -15.84 15.11
N PHE A 15 -45.47 -16.86 15.95
CA PHE A 15 -45.20 -18.27 15.66
C PHE A 15 -46.45 -18.92 15.02
N VAL A 16 -46.33 -20.17 14.52
CA VAL A 16 -47.15 -21.36 14.93
C VAL A 16 -47.36 -22.38 13.78
N LEU A 17 -46.88 -23.61 14.04
CA LEU A 17 -47.29 -24.93 13.54
C LEU A 17 -47.03 -25.41 12.08
N SER A 18 -47.04 -26.74 12.00
CA SER A 18 -46.74 -27.66 10.89
C SER A 18 -47.89 -28.65 10.68
N CYS A 19 -47.97 -29.33 9.52
CA CYS A 19 -48.44 -30.73 9.40
C CYS A 19 -48.36 -31.33 7.98
N THR A 20 -48.24 -32.66 7.92
CA THR A 20 -48.50 -33.60 6.79
C THR A 20 -49.23 -34.84 7.38
N PRO A 21 -49.65 -35.90 6.64
CA PRO A 21 -49.80 -36.15 5.18
C PRO A 21 -51.32 -36.11 4.84
N PRO A 22 -52.09 -37.06 4.19
CA PRO A 22 -51.86 -38.25 3.33
C PRO A 22 -52.49 -38.14 1.90
N PRO A 23 -52.35 -39.15 0.99
CA PRO A 23 -52.85 -39.09 -0.39
C PRO A 23 -54.17 -39.87 -0.64
N PRO A 24 -54.89 -39.57 -1.75
CA PRO A 24 -55.81 -40.49 -2.42
C PRO A 24 -55.26 -40.98 -3.79
N GLY A 25 -55.68 -42.19 -4.21
CA GLY A 25 -55.33 -42.76 -5.53
C GLY A 25 -56.20 -42.22 -6.69
N GLY A 26 -55.80 -42.50 -7.93
CA GLY A 26 -56.45 -41.97 -9.14
C GLY A 26 -57.32 -42.97 -9.91
N SER A 27 -57.99 -42.46 -10.95
CA SER A 27 -58.52 -43.20 -12.10
C SER A 27 -58.86 -42.23 -13.24
N GLY A 28 -58.96 -42.74 -14.48
CA GLY A 28 -59.44 -41.99 -15.64
C GLY A 28 -58.35 -41.63 -16.66
N GLU A 29 -58.34 -42.34 -17.78
CA GLU A 29 -57.59 -41.96 -18.99
C GLU A 29 -58.40 -40.93 -19.79
N ASP A 30 -57.73 -39.98 -20.44
CA ASP A 30 -57.97 -39.74 -21.87
C ASP A 30 -56.73 -39.11 -22.54
N THR A 31 -56.57 -39.27 -23.85
CA THR A 31 -55.29 -39.05 -24.53
C THR A 31 -55.27 -37.82 -25.46
N ALA A 32 -54.25 -36.97 -25.32
CA ALA A 32 -54.05 -35.80 -26.18
C ALA A 32 -52.56 -35.50 -26.43
N LEU A 33 -52.10 -35.88 -27.63
CA LEU A 33 -50.79 -35.65 -28.25
C LEU A 33 -50.00 -34.42 -27.75
N ALA A 34 -48.81 -34.66 -27.19
CA ALA A 34 -47.79 -33.64 -26.97
C ALA A 34 -46.94 -33.42 -28.24
N GLY A 35 -47.01 -32.23 -28.82
CA GLY A 35 -46.10 -31.77 -29.89
C GLY A 35 -45.09 -30.77 -29.33
N GLN A 36 -43.79 -30.99 -29.55
CA GLN A 36 -42.74 -30.05 -29.12
C GLN A 36 -42.85 -28.71 -29.86
N ALA A 37 -42.97 -27.62 -29.11
CA ALA A 37 -43.04 -26.27 -29.67
C ALA A 37 -41.63 -25.67 -29.82
N VAL A 38 -41.24 -25.35 -31.06
CA VAL A 38 -40.01 -24.61 -31.35
C VAL A 38 -40.18 -23.14 -30.95
N ALA A 39 -39.21 -22.59 -30.21
CA ALA A 39 -39.23 -21.20 -29.76
C ALA A 39 -39.31 -20.21 -30.94
N GLY A 40 -39.99 -19.09 -30.74
CA GLY A 40 -40.09 -17.98 -31.71
C GLY A 40 -41.20 -18.08 -32.76
N ARG A 41 -41.86 -19.23 -32.97
CA ARG A 41 -43.05 -19.31 -33.84
C ARG A 41 -44.34 -18.97 -33.09
N THR A 42 -45.24 -18.27 -33.77
CA THR A 42 -46.66 -18.19 -33.41
C THR A 42 -47.28 -19.57 -33.57
N THR A 43 -47.87 -20.10 -32.50
CA THR A 43 -48.62 -21.36 -32.52
C THR A 43 -50.10 -21.03 -32.38
N CYS A 44 -50.93 -21.53 -33.30
CA CYS A 44 -52.38 -21.39 -33.24
C CYS A 44 -53.03 -22.77 -33.12
N LYS A 45 -54.06 -22.87 -32.27
CA LYS A 45 -54.87 -24.08 -32.09
C LYS A 45 -56.34 -23.74 -32.36
N ASP A 46 -56.95 -24.51 -33.26
CA ASP A 46 -58.36 -24.38 -33.60
C ASP A 46 -59.20 -25.37 -32.77
N THR A 47 -60.35 -24.92 -32.30
CA THR A 47 -61.30 -25.70 -31.49
C THR A 47 -62.70 -25.50 -32.07
N ARG A 48 -63.42 -26.61 -32.34
CA ARG A 48 -64.81 -26.53 -32.82
C ARG A 48 -65.73 -26.05 -31.71
N VAL A 49 -66.68 -25.19 -32.07
CA VAL A 49 -67.68 -24.59 -31.19
C VAL A 49 -69.02 -24.52 -31.93
N ASP A 50 -70.15 -24.47 -31.22
CA ASP A 50 -71.48 -24.45 -31.83
C ASP A 50 -71.71 -23.14 -32.58
N THR A 51 -71.26 -22.03 -31.97
CA THR A 51 -71.23 -20.68 -32.54
C THR A 51 -70.01 -19.91 -32.03
N CYS A 52 -69.36 -19.13 -32.88
CA CYS A 52 -68.32 -18.15 -32.55
C CYS A 52 -68.73 -16.77 -33.11
N VAL A 53 -68.69 -15.74 -32.27
CA VAL A 53 -68.95 -14.34 -32.64
C VAL A 53 -67.85 -13.46 -32.04
N GLU A 54 -67.16 -12.72 -32.91
CA GLU A 54 -66.12 -11.78 -32.55
C GLU A 54 -66.72 -10.36 -32.51
N THR A 55 -66.37 -9.61 -31.47
CA THR A 55 -66.79 -8.23 -31.20
C THR A 55 -65.56 -7.41 -30.79
N GLU A 56 -65.64 -6.08 -30.84
CA GLU A 56 -64.48 -5.22 -30.54
C GLU A 56 -63.90 -5.54 -29.14
N GLY A 57 -62.72 -6.16 -29.11
CA GLY A 57 -62.01 -6.56 -27.90
C GLY A 57 -62.51 -7.84 -27.20
N SER A 58 -63.54 -8.54 -27.68
CA SER A 58 -63.99 -9.80 -27.03
C SER A 58 -64.62 -10.83 -27.97
N ILE A 59 -64.42 -12.11 -27.65
CA ILE A 59 -64.97 -13.23 -28.39
C ILE A 59 -65.97 -14.00 -27.54
N THR A 60 -67.17 -14.13 -28.07
CA THR A 60 -68.27 -14.89 -27.50
C THR A 60 -68.46 -16.19 -28.27
N TYR A 61 -68.51 -17.32 -27.56
CA TYR A 61 -68.75 -18.61 -28.17
C TYR A 61 -69.71 -19.49 -27.34
N THR A 62 -70.37 -20.42 -28.04
CA THR A 62 -71.23 -21.43 -27.43
C THR A 62 -70.62 -22.80 -27.67
N MET A 63 -70.55 -23.66 -26.66
CA MET A 63 -70.08 -25.04 -26.80
C MET A 63 -70.93 -25.97 -25.93
N SER A 64 -71.55 -26.97 -26.56
CA SER A 64 -72.56 -27.83 -25.93
C SER A 64 -73.69 -27.03 -25.27
N GLY A 65 -74.10 -25.92 -25.89
CA GLY A 65 -75.12 -25.01 -25.38
C GLY A 65 -74.67 -24.06 -24.24
N VAL A 66 -73.43 -24.14 -23.77
CA VAL A 66 -72.89 -23.23 -22.75
C VAL A 66 -72.21 -22.03 -23.40
N PHE A 67 -72.71 -20.83 -23.09
CA PHE A 67 -72.19 -19.53 -23.54
C PHE A 67 -70.95 -19.13 -22.72
N LYS A 68 -69.90 -18.63 -23.39
CA LYS A 68 -68.67 -18.11 -22.78
C LYS A 68 -68.14 -16.90 -23.55
N THR A 69 -67.53 -15.96 -22.83
CA THR A 69 -66.80 -14.82 -23.41
C THR A 69 -65.33 -14.88 -23.03
N LEU A 70 -64.45 -14.54 -23.96
CA LEU A 70 -62.99 -14.50 -23.83
C LEU A 70 -62.48 -13.12 -24.29
N THR A 71 -61.37 -12.68 -23.71
CA THR A 71 -60.66 -11.45 -24.10
C THR A 71 -59.19 -11.75 -24.33
N ASN A 72 -58.50 -10.89 -25.08
CA ASN A 72 -57.09 -11.08 -25.35
C ASN A 72 -56.26 -10.70 -24.12
N PHE A 73 -55.32 -11.57 -23.73
CA PHE A 73 -54.56 -11.40 -22.50
C PHE A 73 -53.06 -11.68 -22.66
N CYS A 74 -52.25 -11.10 -21.78
CA CYS A 74 -50.79 -11.31 -21.76
C CYS A 74 -50.40 -12.59 -21.02
N SER A 75 -49.56 -13.42 -21.66
CA SER A 75 -48.95 -14.62 -21.08
C SER A 75 -47.42 -14.52 -21.18
N GLY A 76 -46.83 -13.79 -20.23
CA GLY A 76 -45.42 -13.36 -20.30
C GLY A 76 -45.17 -12.42 -21.49
N LYS A 77 -44.06 -12.62 -22.22
CA LYS A 77 -43.74 -11.87 -23.45
C LYS A 77 -44.57 -12.32 -24.68
N ARG A 78 -45.83 -12.72 -24.49
CA ARG A 78 -46.70 -13.23 -25.56
C ARG A 78 -48.14 -12.73 -25.38
N VAL A 79 -48.78 -12.33 -26.48
CA VAL A 79 -50.23 -12.09 -26.53
C VAL A 79 -50.92 -13.43 -26.79
N VAL A 80 -51.87 -13.79 -25.93
CA VAL A 80 -52.85 -14.83 -26.24
C VAL A 80 -54.00 -14.15 -26.95
N ASP A 81 -54.06 -14.40 -28.25
CA ASP A 81 -54.99 -13.82 -29.21
C ASP A 81 -56.08 -14.84 -29.56
N TYR A 82 -57.34 -14.49 -29.30
CA TYR A 82 -58.50 -15.28 -29.70
C TYR A 82 -59.09 -14.69 -30.98
N SER A 83 -59.42 -15.54 -31.96
CA SER A 83 -60.10 -15.14 -33.21
C SER A 83 -61.17 -16.16 -33.64
N CYS A 84 -62.30 -15.69 -34.16
CA CYS A 84 -63.33 -16.55 -34.74
C CYS A 84 -62.99 -16.85 -36.21
N SER A 85 -62.11 -17.82 -36.43
CA SER A 85 -61.67 -18.22 -37.77
C SER A 85 -62.82 -18.68 -38.68
N ARG A 86 -63.91 -19.21 -38.09
CA ARG A 86 -65.23 -19.37 -38.72
C ARG A 86 -66.32 -19.33 -37.63
N LYS A 87 -67.59 -19.25 -38.05
CA LYS A 87 -68.76 -19.35 -37.15
C LYS A 87 -68.79 -20.62 -36.29
N ASP A 88 -68.12 -21.70 -36.70
CA ASP A 88 -68.03 -22.99 -36.00
C ASP A 88 -66.64 -23.26 -35.38
N LEU A 89 -65.73 -22.28 -35.40
CA LEU A 89 -64.31 -22.52 -35.15
C LEU A 89 -63.63 -21.36 -34.42
N LEU A 90 -63.39 -21.56 -33.12
CA LEU A 90 -62.58 -20.68 -32.27
C LEU A 90 -61.10 -21.00 -32.45
N ARG A 91 -60.29 -19.99 -32.77
CA ARG A 91 -58.83 -20.07 -32.84
C ARG A 91 -58.20 -19.37 -31.65
N LEU A 92 -57.21 -20.01 -31.05
CA LEU A 92 -56.33 -19.45 -30.02
C LEU A 92 -54.92 -19.41 -30.60
N CYS A 93 -54.39 -18.21 -30.85
CA CYS A 93 -53.02 -17.97 -31.26
C CYS A 93 -52.17 -17.44 -30.09
N ASN A 94 -50.96 -17.98 -29.93
CA ASN A 94 -50.02 -17.55 -28.91
C ASN A 94 -48.86 -16.79 -29.59
N VAL A 95 -49.04 -15.48 -29.77
CA VAL A 95 -48.16 -14.60 -30.55
C VAL A 95 -47.03 -14.08 -29.66
N PRO A 96 -45.75 -14.42 -29.91
CA PRO A 96 -44.65 -13.84 -29.15
C PRO A 96 -44.44 -12.37 -29.55
N CYS A 97 -44.23 -11.50 -28.57
CA CYS A 97 -43.75 -10.14 -28.82
C CYS A 97 -42.30 -10.19 -29.33
N SER A 98 -41.88 -9.19 -30.10
CA SER A 98 -40.48 -9.10 -30.54
C SER A 98 -39.54 -8.85 -29.35
N ALA A 99 -38.23 -9.04 -29.56
CA ALA A 99 -37.24 -8.88 -28.49
C ALA A 99 -37.23 -7.45 -27.87
N SER A 100 -37.61 -6.43 -28.65
CA SER A 100 -37.73 -5.03 -28.23
C SER A 100 -39.12 -4.62 -27.73
N GLN A 101 -40.02 -5.60 -27.52
CA GLN A 101 -41.39 -5.38 -27.09
C GLN A 101 -41.72 -6.15 -25.80
N THR A 102 -42.73 -5.66 -25.08
CA THR A 102 -43.39 -6.37 -24.00
C THR A 102 -44.90 -6.43 -24.24
N CYS A 103 -45.57 -7.44 -23.68
CA CYS A 103 -47.02 -7.50 -23.72
C CYS A 103 -47.59 -6.64 -22.59
N ILE A 104 -48.47 -5.69 -22.92
CA ILE A 104 -49.30 -5.00 -21.93
C ILE A 104 -50.78 -5.30 -22.17
N GLN A 105 -51.50 -5.40 -21.06
CA GLN A 105 -52.95 -5.32 -21.03
C GLN A 105 -53.31 -3.83 -21.08
N SER A 106 -53.80 -3.29 -22.20
CA SER A 106 -54.14 -1.86 -22.28
C SER A 106 -55.49 -1.52 -21.65
N ASP A 107 -56.35 -2.53 -21.50
CA ASP A 107 -57.70 -2.46 -20.96
C ASP A 107 -58.20 -3.90 -20.70
N ALA A 108 -59.35 -4.05 -20.05
CA ALA A 108 -59.91 -5.36 -19.67
C ALA A 108 -60.19 -6.32 -20.85
N THR A 109 -60.17 -5.80 -22.08
CA THR A 109 -60.47 -6.50 -23.33
C THR A 109 -59.22 -6.75 -24.21
N THR A 110 -58.23 -5.86 -24.16
CA THR A 110 -57.14 -5.80 -25.15
C THR A 110 -55.76 -6.03 -24.53
N ALA A 111 -55.06 -7.05 -25.03
CA ALA A 111 -53.62 -7.24 -24.85
C ALA A 111 -52.88 -6.95 -26.15
N LYS A 112 -51.73 -6.28 -26.07
CA LYS A 112 -50.90 -5.96 -27.24
C LYS A 112 -49.41 -5.88 -26.90
N CYS A 113 -48.57 -6.18 -27.88
CA CYS A 113 -47.14 -5.94 -27.80
C CYS A 113 -46.86 -4.43 -28.03
N VAL A 114 -46.30 -3.75 -27.04
CA VAL A 114 -45.79 -2.38 -27.17
C VAL A 114 -44.26 -2.38 -27.20
N PRO A 115 -43.62 -1.40 -27.88
CA PRO A 115 -42.19 -1.15 -27.68
C PRO A 115 -41.89 -0.95 -26.19
N LEU A 116 -40.73 -1.42 -25.75
CA LEU A 116 -40.17 -0.96 -24.48
C LEU A 116 -39.82 0.53 -24.63
N CYS A 117 -38.85 0.84 -25.50
CA CYS A 117 -38.31 2.19 -25.60
C CYS A 117 -39.21 3.22 -26.29
N GLY A 118 -39.25 4.42 -25.71
CA GLY A 118 -39.90 5.62 -26.23
C GLY A 118 -41.31 5.82 -25.68
N ASN A 119 -41.63 5.21 -24.54
CA ASN A 119 -42.93 5.25 -23.89
C ASN A 119 -43.03 6.32 -22.77
N GLY A 120 -41.91 6.90 -22.36
CA GLY A 120 -41.83 7.95 -21.33
C GLY A 120 -41.61 7.46 -19.91
N LYS A 121 -41.41 6.15 -19.70
CA LYS A 121 -41.13 5.52 -18.40
C LYS A 121 -40.03 4.47 -18.58
N VAL A 122 -39.01 4.54 -17.72
CA VAL A 122 -37.93 3.55 -17.65
C VAL A 122 -38.50 2.17 -17.33
N ASP A 123 -38.28 1.21 -18.23
CA ASP A 123 -38.68 -0.20 -18.07
C ASP A 123 -37.49 -1.13 -17.78
N ALA A 124 -37.79 -2.35 -17.30
CA ALA A 124 -36.79 -3.28 -16.81
C ALA A 124 -35.88 -3.81 -17.95
N GLY A 125 -34.59 -3.47 -17.87
CA GLY A 125 -33.58 -3.77 -18.90
C GLY A 125 -33.28 -2.59 -19.83
N GLU A 126 -33.91 -1.44 -19.63
CA GLU A 126 -33.54 -0.20 -20.31
C GLU A 126 -32.32 0.45 -19.66
N THR A 127 -31.47 1.02 -20.50
CA THR A 127 -30.24 1.74 -20.15
C THR A 127 -30.19 3.04 -20.94
N CYS A 128 -29.32 3.98 -20.58
CA CYS A 128 -29.15 5.20 -21.39
C CYS A 128 -28.65 4.91 -22.82
N SER A 129 -28.09 3.71 -23.06
CA SER A 129 -27.64 3.25 -24.37
C SER A 129 -28.70 2.44 -25.15
N SER A 130 -29.59 1.71 -24.47
CA SER A 130 -30.66 0.93 -25.12
C SER A 130 -31.97 1.72 -25.28
N CYS A 131 -32.24 2.68 -24.38
CA CYS A 131 -33.32 3.65 -24.53
C CYS A 131 -32.97 5.08 -24.04
N PRO A 132 -32.18 5.86 -24.80
CA PRO A 132 -31.92 7.27 -24.50
C PRO A 132 -33.15 8.20 -24.57
N ARG A 133 -34.34 7.69 -24.95
CA ARG A 133 -35.58 8.48 -24.92
C ARG A 133 -36.20 8.57 -23.53
N ASP A 134 -36.10 7.48 -22.77
CA ASP A 134 -36.77 7.30 -21.48
C ASP A 134 -35.75 7.26 -20.33
N VAL A 135 -34.58 6.61 -20.54
CA VAL A 135 -33.42 6.73 -19.66
C VAL A 135 -32.54 7.89 -20.14
N ARG A 136 -32.83 9.10 -19.67
CA ARG A 136 -32.03 10.31 -19.94
C ARG A 136 -31.09 10.58 -18.77
N CYS A 137 -29.82 10.74 -19.07
CA CYS A 137 -28.84 11.25 -18.11
C CYS A 137 -29.10 12.72 -17.80
N ALA A 138 -28.69 13.17 -16.61
CA ALA A 138 -28.74 14.57 -16.23
C ALA A 138 -27.81 15.43 -17.11
N ALA A 139 -27.99 16.76 -17.08
CA ALA A 139 -27.12 17.69 -17.82
C ALA A 139 -25.65 17.71 -17.34
N SER A 140 -25.35 17.05 -16.22
CA SER A 140 -24.01 16.83 -15.66
C SER A 140 -23.56 15.37 -15.77
N GLU A 141 -24.12 14.61 -16.71
CA GLU A 141 -23.88 13.17 -16.87
C GLU A 141 -23.80 12.77 -18.36
N GLN A 142 -23.01 11.75 -18.65
CA GLN A 142 -22.83 11.13 -19.96
C GLN A 142 -23.19 9.64 -19.89
N CYS A 143 -23.69 9.07 -20.98
CA CYS A 143 -23.97 7.65 -21.04
C CYS A 143 -22.72 6.83 -21.35
N GLN A 144 -22.17 6.13 -20.36
CA GLN A 144 -21.05 5.20 -20.52
C GLN A 144 -21.49 3.79 -20.15
N THR A 145 -21.20 2.82 -21.02
CA THR A 145 -21.59 1.39 -20.91
C THR A 145 -23.08 1.07 -20.60
N GLY A 146 -23.97 2.08 -20.66
CA GLY A 146 -25.40 1.97 -20.32
C GLY A 146 -25.78 2.57 -18.97
N VAL A 147 -24.81 3.05 -18.19
CA VAL A 147 -25.02 3.82 -16.97
C VAL A 147 -24.78 5.31 -17.27
N CYS A 148 -25.57 6.18 -16.65
CA CYS A 148 -25.26 7.61 -16.64
C CYS A 148 -24.14 7.83 -15.62
N THR A 149 -22.92 8.07 -16.11
CA THR A 149 -21.80 8.49 -15.28
C THR A 149 -21.76 10.02 -15.26
N PRO A 150 -21.27 10.66 -14.20
CA PRO A 150 -21.08 12.12 -14.18
C PRO A 150 -20.22 12.63 -15.33
N ILE A 151 -20.18 13.94 -15.52
CA ILE A 151 -19.12 14.62 -16.26
C ILE A 151 -18.40 15.49 -15.24
N CYS A 152 -17.13 15.17 -14.99
CA CYS A 152 -16.19 16.12 -14.43
C CYS A 152 -15.67 16.98 -15.58
N GLU A 153 -16.09 18.24 -15.61
CA GLU A 153 -15.62 19.26 -16.54
C GLU A 153 -14.41 19.96 -15.92
N ASP A 154 -13.39 20.22 -16.74
CA ASP A 154 -12.09 20.80 -16.37
C ASP A 154 -11.72 21.82 -17.46
N SER A 155 -11.33 23.04 -17.11
CA SER A 155 -11.29 24.15 -18.08
C SER A 155 -9.98 24.31 -18.84
N ASP A 156 -8.88 23.87 -18.23
CA ASP A 156 -7.50 23.90 -18.73
C ASP A 156 -6.85 22.50 -18.74
N GLY A 157 -7.41 21.54 -18.00
CA GLY A 157 -7.48 20.14 -18.42
C GLY A 157 -6.48 19.20 -17.74
N GLY A 158 -6.77 18.81 -16.49
CA GLY A 158 -5.82 18.12 -15.63
C GLY A 158 -4.99 19.12 -14.81
N PRO A 159 -3.98 18.65 -14.05
CA PRO A 159 -3.20 19.51 -13.18
C PRO A 159 -2.24 20.41 -13.99
N ASN A 160 -2.67 21.64 -14.30
CA ASN A 160 -2.02 22.59 -15.18
C ASN A 160 -1.72 23.93 -14.47
N LEU A 161 -0.70 23.90 -13.60
CA LEU A 161 -0.26 25.03 -12.77
C LEU A 161 0.00 26.37 -13.52
N LEU A 162 0.08 26.38 -14.85
CA LEU A 162 0.39 27.56 -15.68
C LEU A 162 -0.87 28.34 -16.12
N GLU A 163 -2.00 27.67 -16.28
CA GLU A 163 -3.29 28.29 -16.55
C GLU A 163 -4.11 28.36 -15.24
N LYS A 164 -5.30 28.97 -15.27
CA LYS A 164 -6.18 29.03 -14.11
C LYS A 164 -7.43 28.21 -14.39
N GLY A 165 -7.45 27.00 -13.88
CA GLY A 165 -8.54 26.07 -13.99
C GLY A 165 -9.78 26.45 -13.20
N THR A 166 -10.85 25.73 -13.52
CA THR A 166 -12.12 25.70 -12.79
C THR A 166 -12.82 24.39 -13.13
N THR A 167 -12.80 23.48 -12.17
CA THR A 167 -13.43 22.16 -12.29
C THR A 167 -14.86 22.14 -11.79
N LYS A 168 -15.68 21.26 -12.38
CA LYS A 168 -17.09 21.07 -12.03
C LYS A 168 -17.47 19.60 -12.18
N GLY A 169 -17.82 18.96 -11.06
CA GLY A 169 -18.10 17.52 -11.00
C GLY A 169 -18.46 17.06 -9.59
N ILE A 170 -18.47 15.74 -9.35
CA ILE A 170 -18.67 15.19 -8.00
C ILE A 170 -17.41 15.42 -7.15
N ASN A 171 -17.58 15.82 -5.90
CA ASN A 171 -16.50 15.96 -4.93
C ASN A 171 -15.81 14.60 -4.65
N GLY A 172 -14.56 14.43 -5.08
CA GLY A 172 -13.71 13.28 -4.76
C GLY A 172 -12.91 13.43 -3.47
N MET A 173 -12.85 14.65 -2.91
CA MET A 173 -12.03 14.99 -1.73
C MET A 173 -12.63 14.52 -0.40
N ASN A 174 -13.90 14.14 -0.37
CA ASN A 174 -14.58 13.64 0.82
C ASN A 174 -15.46 12.42 0.50
N PRO A 175 -15.02 11.19 0.85
CA PRO A 175 -15.76 9.95 0.61
C PRO A 175 -17.16 9.87 1.26
N GLN A 176 -17.52 10.78 2.18
CA GLN A 176 -18.85 10.84 2.79
C GLN A 176 -19.78 11.86 2.11
N TYR A 177 -19.33 12.60 1.09
CA TYR A 177 -20.08 13.75 0.57
C TYR A 177 -20.02 13.92 -0.95
N HIS A 178 -20.65 12.99 -1.68
CA HIS A 178 -20.76 12.97 -3.15
C HIS A 178 -21.64 14.09 -3.76
N GLY A 179 -21.57 15.31 -3.26
CA GLY A 179 -22.22 16.47 -3.87
C GLY A 179 -21.54 16.91 -5.17
N LEU A 180 -22.31 17.49 -6.09
CA LEU A 180 -21.74 18.29 -7.18
C LEU A 180 -21.12 19.56 -6.59
N ILE A 181 -19.88 19.86 -6.99
CA ILE A 181 -19.14 21.05 -6.62
C ILE A 181 -18.59 21.76 -7.85
N THR A 182 -18.21 23.02 -7.67
CA THR A 182 -17.35 23.77 -8.58
C THR A 182 -16.20 24.32 -7.75
N ALA A 183 -14.97 24.09 -8.22
CA ALA A 183 -13.74 24.53 -7.58
C ALA A 183 -12.88 25.28 -8.61
N THR A 184 -11.96 26.12 -8.13
CA THR A 184 -11.20 27.07 -8.95
C THR A 184 -9.87 27.31 -8.25
N ASP A 185 -8.79 27.34 -9.02
CA ASP A 185 -7.43 27.35 -8.46
C ASP A 185 -7.10 28.65 -7.76
N PHE A 186 -6.28 28.55 -6.72
CA PHE A 186 -5.89 29.69 -5.89
C PHE A 186 -4.48 29.52 -5.34
N CYS A 187 -3.86 30.64 -4.98
CA CYS A 187 -2.54 30.62 -4.36
C CYS A 187 -2.65 30.32 -2.86
N SER A 188 -2.10 29.20 -2.40
CA SER A 188 -1.87 28.97 -0.96
C SER A 188 -0.69 29.81 -0.45
N SER A 189 0.30 30.05 -1.31
CA SER A 189 1.47 30.89 -1.05
C SER A 189 1.87 31.67 -2.31
N PRO A 190 2.81 32.63 -2.23
CA PRO A 190 3.34 33.34 -3.41
C PRO A 190 4.01 32.43 -4.46
N TYR A 191 4.26 31.16 -4.15
CA TYR A 191 4.98 30.20 -5.00
C TYR A 191 4.24 28.86 -5.18
N GLN A 192 3.00 28.72 -4.68
CA GLN A 192 2.25 27.47 -4.71
C GLN A 192 0.80 27.68 -5.16
N VAL A 193 0.38 26.92 -6.16
CA VAL A 193 -1.01 26.80 -6.62
C VAL A 193 -1.67 25.63 -5.91
N VAL A 194 -2.87 25.84 -5.34
CA VAL A 194 -3.77 24.75 -4.97
C VAL A 194 -4.60 24.43 -6.19
N GLU A 195 -4.32 23.26 -6.75
CA GLU A 195 -4.73 22.81 -8.07
C GLU A 195 -5.93 21.86 -7.96
N TYR A 196 -7.07 22.18 -8.58
CA TYR A 196 -8.32 21.45 -8.58
C TYR A 196 -8.65 20.88 -9.96
N PHE A 197 -8.26 19.62 -10.19
CA PHE A 197 -8.36 18.95 -11.48
C PHE A 197 -9.31 17.74 -11.45
N CYS A 198 -9.75 17.28 -12.61
CA CYS A 198 -10.62 16.11 -12.75
C CYS A 198 -9.83 14.80 -12.78
N GLN A 199 -10.00 13.96 -11.74
CA GLN A 199 -9.42 12.60 -11.68
C GLN A 199 -10.52 11.56 -11.44
N ASN A 200 -10.49 10.45 -12.19
CA ASN A 200 -11.47 9.36 -12.10
C ASN A 200 -12.94 9.84 -12.16
N ASN A 201 -13.19 10.89 -12.96
CA ASN A 201 -14.49 11.54 -13.11
C ASN A 201 -15.03 12.24 -11.83
N THR A 202 -14.13 12.63 -10.94
CA THR A 202 -14.39 13.40 -9.71
C THR A 202 -13.43 14.59 -9.61
N VAL A 203 -13.86 15.65 -8.93
CA VAL A 203 -13.02 16.81 -8.60
C VAL A 203 -12.15 16.45 -7.41
N VAL A 204 -10.83 16.47 -7.60
CA VAL A 204 -9.82 16.28 -6.57
C VAL A 204 -8.94 17.53 -6.46
N TYR A 205 -7.91 17.51 -5.61
CA TYR A 205 -6.94 18.60 -5.54
C TYR A 205 -5.54 18.11 -5.19
N LYS A 206 -4.53 18.94 -5.47
CA LYS A 206 -3.17 18.82 -4.92
C LYS A 206 -2.82 20.06 -4.11
N ASN A 207 -2.07 19.85 -3.01
CA ASN A 207 -1.57 20.89 -2.11
C ASN A 207 -0.19 20.56 -1.50
N GLN A 208 0.53 19.59 -2.07
CA GLN A 208 1.84 19.09 -1.63
C GLN A 208 2.77 18.94 -2.85
N SER A 209 3.93 18.29 -2.70
CA SER A 209 4.98 18.11 -3.71
C SER A 209 4.47 17.98 -5.15
N GLY A 210 4.92 18.87 -6.03
CA GLY A 210 4.39 19.03 -7.40
C GLY A 210 3.30 20.10 -7.57
N THR A 211 3.18 21.05 -6.64
CA THR A 211 2.31 22.26 -6.73
C THR A 211 3.09 23.58 -6.70
N LEU A 212 4.42 23.52 -6.67
CA LEU A 212 5.28 24.70 -6.67
C LEU A 212 5.41 25.25 -8.08
N CYS A 213 5.39 26.58 -8.19
CA CYS A 213 5.59 27.28 -9.45
C CYS A 213 7.02 27.08 -9.98
N PRO A 214 7.22 26.91 -11.30
CA PRO A 214 8.54 26.81 -11.92
C PRO A 214 9.47 27.97 -11.54
N TYR A 215 10.78 27.71 -11.57
CA TYR A 215 11.80 28.73 -11.37
C TYR A 215 11.57 29.94 -12.30
N GLU A 216 11.74 31.16 -11.77
CA GLU A 216 11.36 32.46 -12.39
C GLU A 216 9.85 32.76 -12.52
N SER A 217 8.96 31.97 -11.90
CA SER A 217 7.52 32.27 -11.79
C SER A 217 7.02 32.30 -10.34
N GLY A 218 5.83 32.85 -10.14
CA GLY A 218 5.14 32.90 -8.85
C GLY A 218 3.62 32.78 -9.03
N CYS A 219 2.91 32.35 -7.99
CA CYS A 219 1.47 32.21 -8.08
C CYS A 219 0.79 33.58 -8.03
N GLN A 220 0.01 33.91 -9.06
CA GLN A 220 -0.85 35.09 -9.10
C GLN A 220 -2.24 34.68 -9.57
N ASN A 221 -3.27 35.04 -8.80
CA ASN A 221 -4.68 34.75 -9.11
C ASN A 221 -4.97 33.23 -9.33
N GLY A 222 -4.15 32.33 -8.77
CA GLY A 222 -4.34 30.88 -8.89
C GLY A 222 -3.67 30.22 -10.08
N SER A 223 -2.78 30.90 -10.80
CA SER A 223 -1.85 30.25 -11.74
C SER A 223 -0.42 30.76 -11.54
N CYS A 224 0.56 29.98 -11.96
CA CYS A 224 1.97 30.33 -11.94
C CYS A 224 2.31 31.23 -13.13
N VAL A 225 2.43 32.53 -12.87
CA VAL A 225 2.81 33.52 -13.88
C VAL A 225 4.32 33.82 -13.79
N PRO A 226 5.04 33.95 -14.91
CA PRO A 226 6.36 34.56 -14.92
C PRO A 226 6.29 35.98 -14.33
N PHE A 227 7.35 36.44 -13.67
CA PHE A 227 7.36 37.78 -13.04
C PHE A 227 7.32 38.90 -14.11
N VAL A 228 6.10 39.34 -14.45
CA VAL A 228 5.87 40.36 -15.50
C VAL A 228 6.50 41.69 -15.10
N VAL A 229 7.50 42.13 -15.87
CA VAL A 229 8.10 43.47 -15.73
C VAL A 229 7.10 44.53 -16.19
N ILE A 230 6.36 45.10 -15.23
CA ILE A 230 5.25 46.01 -15.50
C ILE A 230 5.77 47.38 -15.98
N ASN A 231 5.80 47.58 -17.31
CA ASN A 231 6.10 48.88 -17.94
C ASN A 231 4.89 49.84 -17.86
N THR A 232 4.47 50.24 -16.65
CA THR A 232 3.44 51.27 -16.44
C THR A 232 4.05 52.67 -16.50
N SER A 233 3.75 53.40 -17.58
CA SER A 233 4.26 54.74 -17.87
C SER A 233 3.54 55.87 -17.09
N SER A 234 3.38 55.72 -15.78
CA SER A 234 3.07 56.84 -14.86
C SER A 234 3.55 56.57 -13.43
N SER A 235 4.32 57.51 -12.88
CA SER A 235 4.84 57.46 -11.50
C SER A 235 3.69 57.55 -10.47
N PRO A 236 3.80 56.92 -9.29
CA PRO A 236 4.87 57.24 -8.35
C PRO A 236 5.66 56.04 -7.78
N THR A 237 6.99 56.20 -7.74
CA THR A 237 7.92 55.63 -6.73
C THR A 237 7.49 54.35 -6.00
N TYR A 238 7.60 53.20 -6.65
CA TYR A 238 7.57 51.91 -5.92
C TYR A 238 8.96 51.57 -5.37
N ASN A 239 9.02 51.08 -4.13
CA ASN A 239 10.29 50.82 -3.45
C ASN A 239 11.02 49.59 -4.00
N ARG A 240 12.33 49.54 -3.76
CA ARG A 240 13.12 48.31 -3.93
C ARG A 240 12.53 47.19 -3.06
N THR A 241 11.92 46.18 -3.69
CA THR A 241 11.64 44.91 -3.02
C THR A 241 12.97 44.22 -2.76
N LEU A 242 13.43 44.24 -1.50
CA LEU A 242 14.59 43.48 -1.08
C LEU A 242 14.16 42.02 -0.96
N THR A 243 14.52 41.18 -1.92
CA THR A 243 14.15 39.76 -1.88
C THR A 243 15.12 39.00 -0.98
N CYS A 244 14.56 38.36 0.04
CA CYS A 244 15.15 37.21 0.73
C CYS A 244 14.33 35.98 0.28
N ARG A 245 15.00 34.90 -0.11
CA ARG A 245 14.37 33.60 -0.36
C ARG A 245 15.21 32.50 0.29
N ASP A 246 14.54 31.60 1.02
CA ASP A 246 15.09 30.33 1.55
C ASP A 246 14.96 29.16 0.57
N SER A 247 15.72 28.09 0.84
CA SER A 247 15.65 26.80 0.10
C SER A 247 15.12 25.62 0.92
N ASP A 248 15.05 25.74 2.24
CA ASP A 248 14.69 24.70 3.21
C ASP A 248 13.33 24.92 3.92
N GLU A 249 12.77 26.12 3.73
CA GLU A 249 11.52 26.68 4.29
C GLU A 249 11.61 27.36 5.67
N GLY A 250 12.82 27.75 6.12
CA GLY A 250 12.99 28.82 7.12
C GLY A 250 13.92 28.46 8.27
N LEU A 251 13.36 28.07 9.43
CA LEU A 251 14.15 27.57 10.56
C LEU A 251 14.02 26.04 10.59
N ASN A 252 14.80 25.38 9.74
CA ASN A 252 14.78 23.96 9.46
C ASN A 252 16.16 23.31 9.63
N TYR A 253 16.76 23.46 10.82
CA TYR A 253 18.08 22.98 11.26
C TYR A 253 18.46 21.53 10.94
N PHE A 254 17.54 20.71 10.42
CA PHE A 254 17.74 19.32 10.00
C PHE A 254 17.91 19.16 8.49
N ARG A 255 17.89 20.26 7.73
CA ARG A 255 18.03 20.33 6.27
C ARG A 255 19.05 21.42 5.92
N TYR A 256 19.74 21.28 4.79
CA TYR A 256 20.66 22.30 4.29
C TYR A 256 19.91 23.44 3.58
N GLY A 257 19.90 24.61 4.20
CA GLY A 257 19.32 25.85 3.69
C GLY A 257 20.33 26.79 3.02
N ASN A 258 19.77 27.72 2.24
CA ASN A 258 20.49 28.65 1.39
C ASN A 258 19.65 29.92 1.20
N ILE A 259 20.01 31.02 1.85
CA ILE A 259 19.37 32.33 1.59
C ILE A 259 19.93 32.99 0.34
N TYR A 260 19.03 33.52 -0.47
CA TYR A 260 19.34 34.34 -1.64
C TYR A 260 18.89 35.77 -1.37
N THR A 261 19.84 36.68 -1.19
CA THR A 261 19.57 38.09 -0.83
C THR A 261 19.89 39.03 -2.00
N GLY A 262 18.85 39.63 -2.58
CA GLY A 262 18.94 40.33 -3.87
C GLY A 262 18.82 41.85 -3.80
N GLN A 263 19.63 42.54 -4.60
CA GLN A 263 19.30 43.89 -5.08
C GLN A 263 19.37 43.94 -6.61
N CYS A 264 18.21 43.77 -7.25
CA CYS A 264 18.04 44.09 -8.67
C CYS A 264 18.16 45.61 -8.87
N SER A 265 19.18 46.03 -9.63
CA SER A 265 19.43 47.44 -9.94
C SER A 265 19.17 47.69 -11.42
N TYR A 266 17.95 48.11 -11.75
CA TYR A 266 17.60 48.53 -13.10
C TYR A 266 18.38 49.78 -13.51
N ILE A 267 18.93 49.77 -14.73
CA ILE A 267 19.50 50.93 -15.41
C ILE A 267 18.43 51.45 -16.39
N TYR A 268 18.26 52.77 -16.45
CA TYR A 268 17.23 53.40 -17.29
C TYR A 268 17.62 53.44 -18.78
N SER A 269 16.57 53.49 -19.62
CA SER A 269 16.46 54.05 -21.00
C SER A 269 17.44 53.63 -22.12
N ASP A 270 18.67 53.26 -21.82
CA ASP A 270 19.79 53.38 -22.76
C ASP A 270 20.18 52.03 -23.42
N GLY A 271 19.43 50.96 -23.14
CA GLY A 271 19.64 49.63 -23.74
C GLY A 271 20.67 48.74 -23.02
N GLY A 272 21.20 49.16 -21.87
CA GLY A 272 22.08 48.34 -21.04
C GLY A 272 21.31 47.28 -20.24
N ALA A 273 21.71 46.01 -20.33
CA ALA A 273 21.08 44.91 -19.60
C ALA A 273 21.33 45.03 -18.08
N GLY A 274 20.26 45.25 -17.30
CA GLY A 274 20.31 45.29 -15.83
C GLY A 274 20.27 43.89 -15.22
N GLY A 275 21.41 43.37 -14.77
CA GLY A 275 21.47 42.10 -14.05
C GLY A 275 21.14 42.25 -12.56
N CYS A 276 20.30 41.36 -12.03
CA CYS A 276 20.15 41.21 -10.58
C CYS A 276 21.43 40.65 -9.97
N ARG A 277 21.91 41.25 -8.87
CA ARG A 277 22.96 40.65 -8.04
C ARG A 277 22.31 40.05 -6.80
N TYR A 278 22.45 38.74 -6.66
CA TYR A 278 22.11 37.98 -5.47
C TYR A 278 23.40 37.67 -4.71
N ASN A 279 23.42 37.94 -3.42
CA ASN A 279 24.39 37.32 -2.52
C ASN A 279 23.74 36.03 -2.01
N LYS A 280 24.33 34.88 -2.33
CA LYS A 280 24.01 33.62 -1.67
C LYS A 280 24.64 33.65 -0.28
N THR A 281 23.97 33.08 0.72
CA THR A 281 24.59 32.67 1.97
C THR A 281 24.04 31.30 2.34
N GLU A 282 24.92 30.44 2.81
CA GLU A 282 24.71 29.00 2.92
C GLU A 282 24.81 28.62 4.40
N ASP A 283 23.99 27.67 4.84
CA ASP A 283 24.10 27.18 6.21
C ASP A 283 25.43 26.46 6.41
N PHE A 284 26.00 26.60 7.60
CA PHE A 284 27.31 26.03 7.87
C PHE A 284 27.49 25.59 9.31
N CYS A 285 28.35 24.60 9.48
CA CYS A 285 28.71 24.10 10.79
C CYS A 285 29.77 24.98 11.42
N LEU A 286 29.37 25.77 12.42
CA LEU A 286 30.29 26.53 13.27
C LEU A 286 31.12 25.59 14.16
N SER A 287 30.58 24.40 14.45
CA SER A 287 31.28 23.25 15.03
C SER A 287 30.51 21.97 14.68
N SER A 288 31.06 20.79 15.00
CA SER A 288 30.35 19.51 14.85
C SER A 288 29.06 19.38 15.68
N GLN A 289 28.78 20.31 16.60
CA GLN A 289 27.58 20.34 17.44
C GLN A 289 26.76 21.64 17.29
N ILE A 290 27.15 22.56 16.39
CA ILE A 290 26.46 23.84 16.20
C ILE A 290 26.34 24.14 14.71
N VAL A 291 25.11 24.16 14.21
CA VAL A 291 24.74 24.74 12.91
C VAL A 291 24.55 26.24 13.06
N THR A 292 24.98 27.01 12.06
CA THR A 292 24.53 28.38 11.85
C THR A 292 23.53 28.35 10.71
N GLU A 293 22.27 28.47 11.07
CA GLU A 293 21.16 28.63 10.14
C GLU A 293 21.16 30.06 9.59
N TYR A 294 20.91 30.22 8.31
CA TYR A 294 20.52 31.46 7.68
C TYR A 294 19.10 31.33 7.12
N TYR A 295 18.25 32.28 7.47
CA TYR A 295 16.82 32.20 7.15
C TYR A 295 16.20 33.57 6.86
N CYS A 296 15.05 33.58 6.20
CA CYS A 296 14.33 34.78 5.80
C CYS A 296 13.21 35.16 6.78
N ASP A 297 13.50 36.11 7.67
CA ASP A 297 12.50 36.83 8.48
C ASP A 297 11.74 37.83 7.59
N GLY A 298 10.83 37.27 6.78
CA GLY A 298 10.13 37.97 5.70
C GLY A 298 11.10 38.41 4.60
N LEU A 299 11.48 39.70 4.61
CA LEU A 299 12.45 40.28 3.67
C LEU A 299 13.84 40.51 4.29
N ILE A 300 14.02 40.17 5.57
CA ILE A 300 15.26 40.40 6.31
C ILE A 300 16.00 39.07 6.44
N PRO A 301 17.21 38.91 5.86
CA PRO A 301 18.03 37.76 6.15
C PRO A 301 18.49 37.80 7.61
N ARG A 302 18.36 36.66 8.28
CA ARG A 302 18.80 36.40 9.65
C ARG A 302 19.83 35.29 9.65
N GLY A 303 20.56 35.20 10.76
CA GLY A 303 21.31 34.00 11.09
C GLY A 303 21.10 33.66 12.57
N ILE A 304 21.02 32.38 12.90
CA ILE A 304 20.93 31.89 14.28
C ILE A 304 21.79 30.64 14.47
N ASN A 305 22.45 30.54 15.61
CA ASN A 305 23.22 29.35 15.97
C ASN A 305 22.30 28.39 16.73
N TYR A 306 22.12 27.19 16.21
CA TYR A 306 21.38 26.12 16.87
C TYR A 306 22.33 24.99 17.26
N THR A 307 22.21 24.52 18.50
CA THR A 307 22.97 23.36 19.00
C THR A 307 22.22 22.10 18.63
N CYS A 308 22.88 21.19 17.92
CA CYS A 308 22.27 19.96 17.46
C CYS A 308 21.87 19.04 18.65
N PRO A 309 20.78 18.24 18.53
CA PRO A 309 20.50 17.14 19.44
C PRO A 309 21.70 16.22 19.66
N SER A 310 21.82 15.62 20.85
CA SER A 310 23.01 14.88 21.31
C SER A 310 23.36 13.62 20.49
N ASP A 311 22.41 13.12 19.72
CA ASP A 311 22.48 12.00 18.77
C ASP A 311 22.76 12.44 17.32
N SER A 312 22.87 13.74 17.09
CA SER A 312 23.16 14.36 15.80
C SER A 312 24.44 15.19 15.82
N LEU A 313 24.98 15.45 14.63
CA LEU A 313 26.14 16.31 14.42
C LEU A 313 25.81 17.30 13.31
N CYS A 314 26.33 18.52 13.38
CA CYS A 314 26.27 19.40 12.23
C CYS A 314 27.17 18.85 11.11
N GLN A 315 26.59 18.59 9.95
CA GLN A 315 27.22 18.15 8.70
C GLN A 315 26.57 18.93 7.55
N ASN A 316 27.37 19.51 6.63
CA ASN A 316 26.88 20.36 5.52
C ASN A 316 25.79 21.40 5.90
N GLY A 317 25.94 22.08 7.05
CA GLY A 317 24.98 23.11 7.46
C GLY A 317 23.64 22.56 7.96
N ALA A 318 23.54 21.28 8.29
CA ALA A 318 22.36 20.67 8.91
C ALA A 318 22.76 19.78 10.10
N CYS A 319 21.92 19.69 11.12
CA CYS A 319 22.03 18.72 12.21
C CYS A 319 21.58 17.33 11.74
N VAL A 320 22.46 16.64 11.02
CA VAL A 320 22.24 15.26 10.55
C VAL A 320 22.41 14.29 11.72
N GLN A 321 21.44 13.41 11.96
CA GLN A 321 21.57 12.35 12.95
C GLN A 321 22.79 11.50 12.59
N ASN A 322 23.74 11.31 13.50
CA ASN A 322 25.01 10.67 13.13
C ASN A 322 24.84 9.15 13.08
N GLU A 323 24.23 8.67 12.00
CA GLU A 323 23.86 7.27 11.83
C GLU A 323 25.03 6.33 12.09
N LEU A 324 26.26 6.68 11.69
CA LEU A 324 27.42 5.81 11.89
C LEU A 324 28.17 6.12 13.20
N CYS A 325 28.28 5.12 14.08
CA CYS A 325 29.09 5.20 15.29
C CYS A 325 30.57 5.37 14.94
N GLU A 326 31.19 6.54 15.17
CA GLU A 326 32.58 6.80 14.75
C GLU A 326 33.60 5.75 15.27
N SER A 327 33.43 5.28 16.51
CA SER A 327 34.28 4.23 17.11
C SER A 327 34.10 2.83 16.50
N GLU A 328 33.09 2.65 15.65
CA GLU A 328 32.71 1.39 15.00
C GLU A 328 32.53 1.61 13.48
N THR A 329 33.45 2.39 12.89
CA THR A 329 33.57 2.60 11.44
C THR A 329 34.96 2.27 10.90
N ILE A 330 35.04 1.89 9.63
CA ILE A 330 36.26 1.90 8.82
C ILE A 330 36.15 2.94 7.70
N SER A 331 37.15 3.80 7.56
CA SER A 331 37.25 4.73 6.43
C SER A 331 38.07 4.10 5.28
N LEU A 332 37.60 4.23 4.05
CA LEU A 332 38.18 3.66 2.84
C LEU A 332 38.35 4.73 1.76
N THR A 333 39.58 4.98 1.31
CA THR A 333 39.88 5.95 0.24
C THR A 333 39.86 5.27 -1.12
N LEU A 334 38.73 5.38 -1.83
CA LEU A 334 38.45 4.70 -3.11
C LEU A 334 38.73 5.62 -4.31
N PRO A 335 39.52 5.21 -5.32
CA PRO A 335 39.71 5.99 -6.54
C PRO A 335 38.44 6.04 -7.42
N LEU A 336 38.29 7.14 -8.15
CA LEU A 336 37.18 7.38 -9.08
C LEU A 336 37.02 6.22 -10.08
N GLY A 337 35.80 5.71 -10.22
CA GLY A 337 35.42 4.64 -11.14
C GLY A 337 35.77 3.21 -10.69
N ILE A 338 36.49 3.02 -9.58
CA ILE A 338 36.86 1.68 -9.07
C ILE A 338 35.71 1.09 -8.24
N GLU A 339 35.34 -0.17 -8.51
CA GLU A 339 34.36 -0.91 -7.71
C GLU A 339 34.91 -1.19 -6.30
N LEU A 340 34.10 -0.92 -5.26
CA LEU A 340 34.46 -1.09 -3.85
C LEU A 340 35.01 -2.50 -3.55
N SER A 341 34.35 -3.55 -4.04
CA SER A 341 34.79 -4.96 -3.94
C SER A 341 36.19 -5.23 -4.47
N THR A 342 36.65 -4.47 -5.49
CA THR A 342 37.98 -4.62 -6.10
C THR A 342 39.06 -3.96 -5.24
N PHE A 343 38.74 -2.87 -4.54
CA PHE A 343 39.63 -2.21 -3.59
C PHE A 343 39.67 -2.93 -2.24
N ARG A 344 38.51 -3.36 -1.75
CA ARG A 344 38.33 -4.09 -0.49
C ARG A 344 37.15 -5.06 -0.62
N SER A 345 37.42 -6.36 -0.66
CA SER A 345 36.39 -7.37 -0.89
C SER A 345 35.47 -7.66 0.32
N ASN A 346 35.89 -7.35 1.55
CA ASN A 346 35.12 -7.67 2.75
C ASN A 346 35.51 -6.86 4.01
N VAL A 347 34.61 -6.92 5.01
CA VAL A 347 34.74 -6.36 6.37
C VAL A 347 34.46 -7.49 7.37
N SER A 348 35.24 -7.56 8.45
CA SER A 348 35.32 -8.72 9.34
C SER A 348 35.39 -8.33 10.82
N SER A 349 35.41 -9.33 11.71
CA SER A 349 35.63 -9.15 13.15
C SER A 349 37.01 -8.60 13.54
N GLN A 350 37.94 -8.47 12.59
CA GLN A 350 39.19 -7.73 12.78
C GLN A 350 39.02 -6.21 12.61
N ASP A 351 37.98 -5.79 11.88
CA ASP A 351 37.72 -4.41 11.50
C ASP A 351 36.74 -3.72 12.45
N LEU A 352 35.62 -4.39 12.74
CA LEU A 352 34.51 -3.83 13.55
C LEU A 352 34.16 -4.80 14.71
N PRO A 353 35.11 -5.06 15.64
CA PRO A 353 35.14 -6.23 16.53
C PRO A 353 33.98 -6.37 17.55
N THR A 354 33.15 -5.34 17.66
CA THR A 354 31.95 -5.23 18.52
C THR A 354 30.65 -5.55 17.79
N MET A 355 30.57 -5.36 16.46
CA MET A 355 29.40 -5.81 15.67
C MET A 355 29.37 -7.34 15.54
N PHE A 356 30.53 -7.97 15.43
CA PHE A 356 30.60 -9.39 15.14
C PHE A 356 30.44 -10.22 16.43
N GLY A 357 29.20 -10.65 16.70
CA GLY A 357 28.88 -11.74 17.63
C GLY A 357 29.64 -13.03 17.27
N LYS A 358 29.91 -13.86 18.30
CA LYS A 358 31.01 -14.86 18.28
C LYS A 358 30.60 -16.29 18.67
N ALA A 359 29.37 -16.48 19.15
CA ALA A 359 28.82 -17.77 19.56
C ALA A 359 27.29 -17.76 19.60
N ILE A 360 26.70 -18.95 19.52
CA ILE A 360 25.31 -19.26 19.91
C ILE A 360 25.39 -20.31 21.03
N VAL A 361 24.44 -20.33 21.96
CA VAL A 361 24.37 -21.35 23.01
C VAL A 361 23.14 -22.20 22.80
N ILE A 362 23.35 -23.49 22.54
CA ILE A 362 22.32 -24.51 22.29
C ILE A 362 22.52 -25.63 23.31
N ASN A 363 21.49 -25.98 24.08
CA ASN A 363 21.55 -26.99 25.14
C ASN A 363 22.73 -26.82 26.12
N GLY A 364 23.13 -25.57 26.38
CA GLY A 364 24.27 -25.22 27.24
C GLY A 364 25.66 -25.35 26.59
N GLN A 365 25.76 -25.88 25.37
CA GLN A 365 27.00 -25.89 24.58
C GLN A 365 27.11 -24.62 23.73
N ALA A 366 28.27 -23.96 23.78
CA ALA A 366 28.60 -22.84 22.92
C ALA A 366 29.12 -23.33 21.55
N TYR A 367 28.57 -22.79 20.47
CA TYR A 367 29.00 -23.05 19.10
C TYR A 367 29.52 -21.75 18.48
N HIS A 368 30.83 -21.68 18.26
CA HIS A 368 31.49 -20.48 17.75
C HIS A 368 31.29 -20.29 16.25
N TYR A 369 31.16 -19.03 15.84
CA TYR A 369 31.08 -18.63 14.45
C TYR A 369 31.89 -17.37 14.17
N SER A 370 32.33 -17.23 12.93
CA SER A 370 32.77 -15.96 12.34
C SER A 370 31.65 -15.39 11.48
N GLN A 371 31.62 -14.07 11.33
CA GLN A 371 30.78 -13.40 10.34
C GLN A 371 31.63 -12.40 9.54
N THR A 372 31.21 -12.17 8.30
CA THR A 372 31.91 -11.37 7.29
C THR A 372 30.87 -10.67 6.43
N LEU A 373 31.04 -9.36 6.19
CA LEU A 373 30.31 -8.64 5.15
C LEU A 373 31.21 -8.52 3.92
N PHE A 374 30.89 -9.23 2.85
CA PHE A 374 31.49 -9.01 1.54
C PHE A 374 30.93 -7.71 0.96
N LEU A 375 31.82 -6.85 0.45
CA LEU A 375 31.44 -5.57 -0.15
C LEU A 375 31.18 -5.74 -1.64
N GLY A 376 30.25 -4.96 -2.18
CA GLY A 376 29.76 -5.10 -3.55
C GLY A 376 30.38 -4.15 -4.57
N LYS A 377 29.60 -3.87 -5.63
CA LYS A 377 30.07 -3.22 -6.86
C LYS A 377 29.90 -1.70 -6.90
N GLY A 378 29.33 -1.10 -5.84
CA GLY A 378 29.24 0.35 -5.71
C GLY A 378 30.60 1.04 -5.91
N ARG A 379 30.60 2.20 -6.55
CA ARG A 379 31.81 2.93 -6.94
C ARG A 379 31.61 4.44 -6.81
N ILE A 380 32.67 5.20 -6.60
CA ILE A 380 32.58 6.66 -6.70
C ILE A 380 32.58 7.04 -8.19
N ALA A 381 31.59 7.83 -8.61
CA ALA A 381 31.40 8.26 -9.99
C ALA A 381 31.05 9.75 -10.04
N TYR A 382 31.40 10.43 -11.14
CA TYR A 382 30.85 11.75 -11.48
C TYR A 382 29.71 11.52 -12.47
N ILE A 383 28.48 11.76 -12.03
CA ILE A 383 27.26 11.32 -12.73
C ILE A 383 26.09 12.24 -12.36
N GLU A 384 25.11 12.30 -13.24
CA GLU A 384 23.84 13.02 -13.02
C GLU A 384 22.86 12.07 -12.31
N SER A 385 22.27 12.51 -11.20
CA SER A 385 21.24 11.77 -10.45
C SER A 385 19.83 12.13 -10.94
N ASP A 386 18.81 11.38 -10.49
CA ASP A 386 17.40 11.54 -10.89
C ASP A 386 16.78 12.91 -10.54
N ASN A 387 17.49 13.74 -9.76
CA ASN A 387 17.12 15.12 -9.44
C ASN A 387 17.78 16.16 -10.38
N ASP A 388 18.32 15.73 -11.53
CA ASP A 388 19.14 16.54 -12.47
C ASP A 388 20.40 17.15 -11.80
N ILE A 389 20.94 16.50 -10.76
CA ILE A 389 22.14 16.96 -10.03
C ILE A 389 23.37 16.20 -10.53
N LEU A 390 24.31 16.94 -11.16
CA LEU A 390 25.60 16.44 -11.64
C LEU A 390 26.72 16.77 -10.65
N ASP A 391 27.08 15.82 -9.77
CA ASP A 391 28.23 15.89 -8.87
C ASP A 391 28.93 14.52 -8.77
N TYR A 392 29.86 14.36 -7.82
CA TYR A 392 30.37 13.08 -7.37
C TYR A 392 29.39 12.40 -6.41
N HIS A 393 29.06 11.15 -6.70
CA HIS A 393 28.24 10.27 -5.84
C HIS A 393 28.98 8.95 -5.57
N PHE A 394 28.67 8.27 -4.47
CA PHE A 394 28.88 6.83 -4.37
C PHE A 394 27.67 6.13 -4.99
N PHE A 395 27.87 5.59 -6.18
CA PHE A 395 26.83 5.08 -7.07
C PHE A 395 26.75 3.56 -7.01
N VAL A 396 25.54 3.04 -6.81
CA VAL A 396 25.19 1.62 -6.97
C VAL A 396 24.16 1.52 -8.11
N PRO A 397 24.47 0.88 -9.25
CA PRO A 397 23.49 0.70 -10.34
C PRO A 397 22.33 -0.22 -9.94
N TYR A 398 21.25 -0.25 -10.71
CA TYR A 398 20.16 -1.24 -10.57
C TYR A 398 20.63 -2.69 -10.84
N ASP A 399 20.05 -3.69 -10.13
CA ASP A 399 20.42 -5.13 -10.19
C ASP A 399 21.93 -5.39 -9.94
N PHE A 400 22.58 -4.54 -9.14
CA PHE A 400 23.97 -4.71 -8.75
C PHE A 400 24.10 -5.15 -7.28
N PHE A 401 25.00 -6.10 -7.08
CA PHE A 401 25.37 -6.61 -5.77
C PHE A 401 25.91 -5.47 -4.87
N ILE A 402 25.19 -5.15 -3.80
CA ILE A 402 25.57 -4.20 -2.74
C ILE A 402 26.58 -4.86 -1.79
N GLY A 403 26.34 -6.13 -1.46
CA GLY A 403 27.20 -6.92 -0.58
C GLY A 403 26.57 -8.27 -0.20
N SER A 404 27.30 -9.08 0.56
CA SER A 404 26.79 -10.35 1.11
C SER A 404 27.18 -10.49 2.57
N TYR A 405 26.19 -10.74 3.42
CA TYR A 405 26.42 -11.11 4.81
C TYR A 405 26.58 -12.63 4.93
N LEU A 406 27.73 -13.09 5.40
CA LEU A 406 28.01 -14.50 5.68
C LEU A 406 28.29 -14.71 7.16
N LEU A 407 27.56 -15.62 7.79
CA LEU A 407 27.89 -16.22 9.09
C LEU A 407 28.29 -17.68 8.88
N GLN A 408 29.42 -18.11 9.44
CA GLN A 408 29.98 -19.45 9.29
C GLN A 408 30.39 -20.05 10.64
N PHE A 409 29.88 -21.25 10.93
CA PHE A 409 30.18 -21.98 12.17
C PHE A 409 31.52 -22.70 12.12
N GLN A 410 32.30 -22.59 13.19
CA GLN A 410 33.57 -23.30 13.40
C GLN A 410 33.35 -24.73 13.93
N THR A 411 32.22 -24.95 14.59
CA THR A 411 31.73 -26.26 15.03
C THR A 411 30.23 -26.24 14.82
N LEU A 412 29.70 -27.25 14.12
CA LEU A 412 28.32 -27.25 13.66
C LEU A 412 27.34 -27.37 14.85
N PRO A 413 26.52 -26.35 15.15
CA PRO A 413 25.34 -26.56 15.99
C PRO A 413 24.40 -27.54 15.30
N ASN A 414 23.78 -28.41 16.08
CA ASN A 414 22.84 -29.41 15.58
C ASN A 414 21.60 -29.50 16.47
N SER A 415 20.49 -29.88 15.85
CA SER A 415 19.23 -30.19 16.51
C SER A 415 18.73 -31.57 16.11
N VAL A 416 18.10 -32.28 17.04
CA VAL A 416 17.35 -33.51 16.78
C VAL A 416 16.08 -33.18 16.00
N ILE A 417 15.82 -33.95 14.96
CA ILE A 417 14.64 -33.76 14.10
C ILE A 417 13.41 -34.35 14.80
N THR A 418 12.39 -33.52 15.01
CA THR A 418 11.22 -33.84 15.86
C THR A 418 9.88 -33.51 15.20
N GLU A 419 8.80 -34.14 15.69
CA GLU A 419 7.42 -33.66 15.45
C GLU A 419 7.06 -32.49 16.40
N LYS A 420 5.85 -31.92 16.25
CA LYS A 420 5.38 -30.75 17.03
C LYS A 420 5.36 -31.00 18.55
N ASP A 421 5.25 -32.26 19.00
CA ASP A 421 5.30 -32.65 20.41
C ASP A 421 6.71 -32.87 20.96
N GLY A 422 7.75 -32.81 20.11
CA GLY A 422 9.13 -33.07 20.46
C GLY A 422 9.57 -34.54 20.34
N ILE A 423 8.73 -35.45 19.83
CA ILE A 423 9.15 -36.83 19.57
C ILE A 423 10.11 -36.86 18.37
N ALA A 424 11.29 -37.48 18.56
CA ALA A 424 12.30 -37.61 17.52
C ALA A 424 11.89 -38.62 16.44
N ILE A 425 11.81 -38.17 15.18
CA ILE A 425 11.44 -39.02 14.04
C ILE A 425 12.05 -38.48 12.73
N SER A 426 12.38 -39.38 11.80
CA SER A 426 13.04 -39.05 10.54
C SER A 426 12.22 -38.17 9.59
N SER A 427 10.89 -38.22 9.69
CA SER A 427 9.94 -37.36 8.98
C SER A 427 9.66 -36.02 9.67
N GLY A 428 10.24 -35.76 10.85
CA GLY A 428 9.92 -34.60 11.68
C GLY A 428 10.23 -33.27 10.99
N THR A 429 9.43 -32.25 11.28
CA THR A 429 9.57 -30.92 10.66
C THR A 429 10.07 -29.85 11.62
N VAL A 430 10.32 -30.17 12.90
CA VAL A 430 10.75 -29.22 13.94
C VAL A 430 12.20 -29.49 14.35
N LEU A 431 12.98 -28.41 14.55
CA LEU A 431 14.40 -28.39 14.90
C LEU A 431 14.58 -27.71 16.27
N LYS A 432 13.94 -28.28 17.30
CA LYS A 432 13.65 -27.62 18.57
C LYS A 432 14.87 -27.14 19.35
N ASP A 433 16.03 -27.76 19.20
CA ASP A 433 17.24 -27.34 19.91
C ASP A 433 17.79 -25.99 19.43
N PHE A 434 17.34 -25.50 18.27
CA PHE A 434 17.64 -24.14 17.81
C PHE A 434 16.65 -23.10 18.34
N GLU A 435 15.45 -23.50 18.76
CA GLU A 435 14.41 -22.60 19.27
C GLU A 435 14.77 -22.05 20.66
N ASP A 436 14.24 -20.88 21.02
CA ASP A 436 14.56 -20.11 22.24
C ASP A 436 16.02 -19.62 22.39
N THR A 437 16.89 -19.91 21.43
CA THR A 437 18.30 -19.47 21.45
C THR A 437 18.51 -18.09 20.82
N SER A 438 19.48 -17.32 21.33
CA SER A 438 19.84 -16.01 20.75
C SER A 438 21.06 -16.08 19.83
N ILE A 439 20.96 -15.39 18.69
CA ILE A 439 22.01 -15.26 17.67
C ILE A 439 22.23 -13.78 17.37
N SER A 440 23.49 -13.36 17.27
CA SER A 440 23.85 -11.97 17.01
C SER A 440 24.30 -11.82 15.56
N LEU A 441 23.45 -11.17 14.75
CA LEU A 441 23.69 -10.89 13.34
C LEU A 441 24.15 -9.44 13.21
N PHE A 442 25.43 -9.25 12.86
CA PHE A 442 26.03 -7.95 12.55
C PHE A 442 25.76 -6.82 13.58
N GLY A 443 25.76 -7.16 14.87
CA GLY A 443 25.63 -6.22 15.99
C GLY A 443 24.22 -6.12 16.59
N LYS A 444 23.26 -6.87 16.03
CA LYS A 444 21.85 -6.92 16.46
C LYS A 444 21.55 -8.33 16.96
N GLU A 445 20.94 -8.45 18.14
CA GLU A 445 20.58 -9.75 18.72
C GLU A 445 19.15 -10.15 18.30
N TYR A 446 18.98 -11.38 17.86
CA TYR A 446 17.70 -11.99 17.51
C TYR A 446 17.52 -13.29 18.30
N PHE A 447 16.29 -13.60 18.69
CA PHE A 447 15.92 -14.92 19.19
C PHE A 447 15.35 -15.76 18.05
N ILE A 448 15.77 -17.03 17.94
CA ILE A 448 15.15 -18.01 17.04
C ILE A 448 13.85 -18.46 17.71
N ILE A 449 12.72 -17.97 17.21
CA ILE A 449 11.37 -18.24 17.74
C ILE A 449 10.68 -19.41 17.04
N ARG A 450 11.21 -19.86 15.90
CA ARG A 450 10.87 -21.14 15.27
C ARG A 450 12.00 -21.64 14.38
N ALA A 451 12.25 -22.95 14.39
CA ALA A 451 13.19 -23.61 13.49
C ALA A 451 12.56 -24.88 12.90
N THR A 452 12.37 -24.92 11.58
CA THR A 452 11.63 -26.01 10.89
C THR A 452 12.28 -26.46 9.58
N ARG A 453 11.87 -27.65 9.10
CA ARG A 453 12.20 -28.20 7.76
C ARG A 453 10.98 -28.06 6.82
N PRO A 454 10.80 -26.93 6.10
CA PRO A 454 9.55 -26.61 5.40
C PRO A 454 9.17 -27.61 4.30
N ASN A 455 10.14 -28.17 3.59
CA ASN A 455 9.95 -29.13 2.50
C ASN A 455 10.47 -30.54 2.87
N SER A 456 10.57 -30.87 4.16
CA SER A 456 11.24 -32.07 4.70
C SER A 456 12.76 -32.09 4.43
N GLN A 457 13.35 -33.24 4.06
CA GLN A 457 14.80 -33.44 4.08
C GLN A 457 15.55 -32.41 3.21
N GLY A 458 16.57 -31.79 3.80
CA GLY A 458 17.44 -30.87 3.08
C GLY A 458 16.85 -29.48 2.88
N SER A 459 15.87 -29.10 3.70
CA SER A 459 15.31 -27.74 3.79
C SER A 459 15.36 -27.22 5.23
N ILE A 460 15.43 -25.90 5.38
CA ILE A 460 15.39 -25.22 6.68
C ILE A 460 14.67 -23.87 6.58
N LYS A 461 13.96 -23.51 7.65
CA LYS A 461 13.38 -22.19 7.88
C LYS A 461 13.62 -21.77 9.32
N LEU A 462 14.31 -20.67 9.52
CA LEU A 462 14.48 -19.99 10.81
C LEU A 462 13.60 -18.75 10.82
N GLU A 463 12.70 -18.66 11.80
CA GLU A 463 11.99 -17.42 12.12
C GLU A 463 12.70 -16.79 13.32
N LEU A 464 13.24 -15.60 13.09
CA LEU A 464 14.00 -14.79 14.04
C LEU A 464 13.13 -13.61 14.49
N MET A 465 13.23 -13.21 15.75
CA MET A 465 12.54 -12.03 16.26
C MET A 465 13.40 -11.24 17.25
N THR A 466 13.32 -9.91 17.15
CA THR A 466 13.92 -8.95 18.07
C THR A 466 12.97 -7.75 18.29
N GLY A 467 13.33 -6.80 19.15
CA GLY A 467 12.55 -5.58 19.37
C GLY A 467 13.07 -4.74 20.54
N SER A 468 12.59 -3.50 20.65
CA SER A 468 13.05 -2.53 21.67
C SER A 468 12.64 -2.90 23.11
N VAL A 469 11.60 -3.71 23.27
CA VAL A 469 11.20 -4.31 24.56
C VAL A 469 10.89 -5.79 24.31
N LYS A 470 11.29 -6.67 25.23
CA LYS A 470 10.82 -8.06 25.33
C LYS A 470 10.18 -8.25 26.70
N ASP A 471 8.99 -8.84 26.77
CA ASP A 471 8.32 -9.08 28.05
C ASP A 471 7.34 -10.26 28.00
N THR A 472 7.03 -10.82 29.17
CA THR A 472 6.04 -11.89 29.36
C THR A 472 4.94 -11.39 30.30
N LEU A 473 3.69 -11.51 29.86
CA LEU A 473 2.51 -11.18 30.68
C LEU A 473 1.59 -12.41 30.79
N SER A 474 0.82 -12.45 31.87
CA SER A 474 -0.26 -13.42 32.08
C SER A 474 -1.59 -12.94 31.48
N GLU A 475 -2.55 -13.84 31.24
CA GLU A 475 -3.91 -13.45 30.84
C GLU A 475 -4.56 -12.51 31.87
N GLY A 476 -5.09 -11.38 31.40
CA GLY A 476 -5.64 -10.31 32.23
C GLY A 476 -4.59 -9.40 32.91
N GLU A 477 -3.29 -9.68 32.77
CA GLU A 477 -2.24 -8.80 33.26
C GLU A 477 -2.06 -7.58 32.34
N GLN A 478 -1.80 -6.42 32.94
CA GLN A 478 -1.59 -5.13 32.29
C GLN A 478 -0.27 -4.51 32.76
N ARG A 479 0.51 -3.94 31.83
CA ARG A 479 1.79 -3.27 32.14
C ARG A 479 2.02 -2.05 31.25
N THR A 480 2.66 -1.03 31.80
CA THR A 480 2.97 0.24 31.11
C THR A 480 4.47 0.36 30.81
N TYR A 481 4.83 0.64 29.56
CA TYR A 481 6.21 0.71 29.09
C TYR A 481 6.64 2.15 28.82
N GLN A 482 7.59 2.65 29.63
CA GLN A 482 7.97 4.06 29.73
C GLN A 482 8.68 4.66 28.50
N TRP A 483 9.03 3.87 27.48
CA TRP A 483 9.65 4.40 26.24
C TRP A 483 8.71 5.32 25.44
N ARG A 484 7.39 5.07 25.52
CA ARG A 484 6.32 5.91 24.93
C ARG A 484 4.99 5.85 25.73
N ASP A 485 5.04 5.47 27.00
CA ASP A 485 3.88 5.19 27.88
C ASP A 485 2.85 4.15 27.34
N TYR A 486 3.33 3.11 26.66
CA TYR A 486 2.45 2.08 26.06
C TYR A 486 1.86 1.18 27.14
N VAL A 487 0.53 1.08 27.20
CA VAL A 487 -0.20 0.16 28.09
C VAL A 487 -0.56 -1.10 27.31
N VAL A 488 0.12 -2.21 27.59
CA VAL A 488 -0.20 -3.53 27.00
C VAL A 488 -0.99 -4.36 28.02
N THR A 489 -2.02 -5.05 27.55
CA THR A 489 -2.84 -6.00 28.33
C THR A 489 -3.05 -7.26 27.51
N ILE A 490 -2.90 -8.46 28.10
CA ILE A 490 -3.35 -9.69 27.43
C ILE A 490 -4.84 -9.89 27.70
N ILE A 491 -5.63 -9.99 26.63
CA ILE A 491 -7.09 -10.17 26.68
C ILE A 491 -7.46 -11.64 26.87
N SER A 492 -6.74 -12.54 26.20
CA SER A 492 -7.01 -13.99 26.20
C SER A 492 -5.81 -14.79 25.68
N VAL A 493 -5.55 -15.98 26.22
CA VAL A 493 -4.59 -16.96 25.68
C VAL A 493 -5.26 -18.33 25.57
N ASP A 494 -5.12 -19.01 24.44
CA ASP A 494 -5.58 -20.39 24.25
C ASP A 494 -4.72 -21.19 23.23
N GLU A 495 -5.11 -22.43 22.93
CA GLU A 495 -4.40 -23.37 22.04
C GLU A 495 -4.21 -22.86 20.59
N GLU A 496 -5.02 -21.89 20.15
CA GLU A 496 -4.94 -21.25 18.84
C GLU A 496 -4.31 -19.84 18.88
N GLY A 497 -3.75 -19.41 20.02
CA GLY A 497 -2.96 -18.19 20.13
C GLY A 497 -3.40 -17.18 21.19
N VAL A 498 -2.89 -15.95 21.08
CA VAL A 498 -3.05 -14.86 22.07
C VAL A 498 -3.73 -13.63 21.46
N ARG A 499 -4.38 -12.81 22.29
CA ARG A 499 -4.92 -11.49 21.92
C ARG A 499 -4.46 -10.41 22.89
N PHE A 500 -4.10 -9.24 22.37
CA PHE A 500 -3.64 -8.10 23.15
C PHE A 500 -4.58 -6.90 23.01
N SER A 501 -4.58 -6.05 24.04
CA SER A 501 -5.01 -4.65 23.97
C SER A 501 -3.78 -3.78 24.19
N VAL A 502 -3.45 -2.90 23.24
CA VAL A 502 -2.31 -1.97 23.33
C VAL A 502 -2.84 -0.55 23.18
N ASN A 503 -2.73 0.27 24.22
CA ASN A 503 -3.32 1.62 24.28
C ASN A 503 -4.84 1.67 23.99
N GLY A 504 -5.55 0.53 24.14
CA GLY A 504 -6.96 0.36 23.80
C GLY A 504 -7.24 -0.17 22.39
N GLU A 505 -6.23 -0.27 21.53
CA GLU A 505 -6.30 -0.98 20.25
C GLU A 505 -6.25 -2.50 20.50
N ASN A 506 -7.24 -3.25 20.00
CA ASN A 506 -7.34 -4.69 20.22
C ASN A 506 -6.88 -5.48 19.00
N THR A 507 -5.92 -6.38 19.17
CA THR A 507 -5.40 -7.19 18.08
C THR A 507 -6.40 -8.26 17.61
N SER A 508 -6.13 -8.78 16.41
CA SER A 508 -6.57 -10.13 16.02
C SER A 508 -5.98 -11.18 16.97
N LYS A 509 -6.39 -12.44 16.80
CA LYS A 509 -5.66 -13.57 17.39
C LYS A 509 -4.32 -13.71 16.68
N LEU A 510 -3.24 -13.85 17.46
CA LEU A 510 -1.86 -13.95 16.99
C LEU A 510 -1.28 -15.30 17.43
N LEU A 511 -0.69 -16.02 16.49
CA LEU A 511 0.05 -17.24 16.70
C LEU A 511 1.50 -16.95 17.13
N LEU A 512 2.21 -17.98 17.59
CA LEU A 512 3.66 -17.93 17.76
C LEU A 512 4.33 -17.50 16.44
N GLY A 513 5.11 -16.42 16.47
CA GLY A 513 5.78 -15.85 15.30
C GLY A 513 4.91 -14.97 14.40
N ASP A 514 3.68 -14.66 14.79
CA ASP A 514 2.92 -13.59 14.14
C ASP A 514 3.41 -12.21 14.62
N ILE A 515 3.18 -11.21 13.78
CA ILE A 515 3.37 -9.79 14.09
C ILE A 515 2.09 -9.01 13.76
N TYR A 516 1.89 -7.89 14.43
CA TYR A 516 0.75 -6.99 14.26
C TYR A 516 1.23 -5.54 14.31
N THR A 517 0.95 -4.77 13.26
CA THR A 517 1.30 -3.34 13.19
C THR A 517 0.13 -2.50 13.70
N LEU A 518 0.36 -1.74 14.76
CA LEU A 518 -0.61 -0.83 15.38
C LEU A 518 -0.86 0.41 14.50
N ASN A 519 -1.92 1.18 14.77
CA ASN A 519 -2.25 2.40 14.00
C ASN A 519 -1.13 3.47 14.00
N ASP A 520 -0.26 3.45 15.02
CA ASP A 520 0.91 4.33 15.17
C ASP A 520 2.20 3.80 14.51
N ARG A 521 2.08 2.69 13.76
CA ARG A 521 3.15 1.92 13.10
C ARG A 521 4.08 1.13 14.02
N VAL A 522 3.87 1.11 15.34
CA VAL A 522 4.63 0.21 16.22
C VAL A 522 4.20 -1.24 15.98
N VAL A 523 5.19 -2.10 15.70
CA VAL A 523 4.96 -3.54 15.51
C VAL A 523 4.99 -4.25 16.87
N LEU A 524 3.96 -5.05 17.15
CA LEU A 524 3.91 -6.04 18.21
C LEU A 524 4.25 -7.42 17.61
N GLY A 525 5.13 -8.19 18.25
CA GLY A 525 5.50 -9.54 17.77
C GLY A 525 5.41 -10.60 18.86
N VAL A 526 4.87 -11.79 18.53
CA VAL A 526 4.69 -12.89 19.50
C VAL A 526 5.80 -13.92 19.37
N SER A 527 6.42 -14.27 20.49
CA SER A 527 7.66 -15.07 20.56
C SER A 527 7.58 -16.33 21.42
N ASP A 528 6.61 -16.42 22.34
CA ASP A 528 6.23 -17.64 23.04
C ASP A 528 4.74 -17.53 23.46
N ILE A 529 4.06 -18.67 23.57
CA ILE A 529 2.68 -18.80 24.04
C ILE A 529 2.59 -20.06 24.93
N LEU A 530 2.40 -19.85 26.22
CA LEU A 530 2.17 -20.91 27.20
C LEU A 530 0.69 -20.94 27.60
N PHE A 531 0.02 -22.05 27.28
CA PHE A 531 -1.36 -22.30 27.63
C PHE A 531 -1.53 -23.69 28.27
N GLN A 532 -2.42 -23.80 29.25
CA GLN A 532 -2.64 -25.02 30.02
C GLN A 532 -4.12 -25.19 30.34
N ASN A 533 -4.81 -26.07 29.60
CA ASN A 533 -6.27 -26.26 29.60
C ASN A 533 -6.81 -27.00 30.86
N TYR A 534 -6.48 -26.50 32.05
CA TYR A 534 -6.99 -26.98 33.34
C TYR A 534 -7.16 -25.84 34.34
N VAL A 535 -8.00 -26.04 35.36
CA VAL A 535 -8.33 -24.99 36.36
C VAL A 535 -7.07 -24.62 37.15
N GLY A 536 -6.61 -23.38 37.00
CA GLY A 536 -5.37 -22.89 37.60
C GLY A 536 -4.10 -23.19 36.78
N GLY A 537 -4.24 -23.57 35.51
CA GLY A 537 -3.13 -23.64 34.56
C GLY A 537 -2.55 -22.26 34.22
N ILE A 538 -1.32 -22.24 33.71
CA ILE A 538 -0.64 -21.00 33.29
C ILE A 538 -1.10 -20.60 31.89
N HIS A 539 -1.58 -19.36 31.77
CA HIS A 539 -1.98 -18.71 30.52
C HIS A 539 -1.13 -17.44 30.38
N SER A 540 -0.14 -17.44 29.49
CA SER A 540 0.80 -16.33 29.31
C SER A 540 1.40 -16.29 27.91
N ALA A 541 1.87 -15.12 27.46
CA ALA A 541 2.60 -14.99 26.20
C ALA A 541 3.80 -14.05 26.35
N THR A 542 4.89 -14.37 25.64
CA THR A 542 6.09 -13.52 25.55
C THR A 542 6.09 -12.78 24.22
N PHE A 543 6.20 -11.46 24.26
CA PHE A 543 6.11 -10.60 23.08
C PHE A 543 7.21 -9.54 23.04
N TYR A 544 7.34 -8.92 21.87
CA TYR A 544 8.18 -7.75 21.64
C TYR A 544 7.35 -6.52 21.26
N LEU A 545 7.75 -5.34 21.73
CA LEU A 545 7.29 -4.05 21.20
C LEU A 545 8.36 -3.44 20.30
N ASN A 546 7.93 -2.75 19.26
CA ASN A 546 8.77 -2.35 18.13
C ASN A 546 9.52 -3.57 17.56
N ALA A 547 8.75 -4.63 17.30
CA ALA A 547 9.25 -5.94 16.93
C ALA A 547 9.72 -5.97 15.48
N GLU A 548 10.85 -6.61 15.24
CA GLU A 548 11.31 -6.97 13.91
C GLU A 548 11.38 -8.50 13.79
N LYS A 549 10.70 -9.04 12.78
CA LYS A 549 10.73 -10.46 12.43
C LYS A 549 11.53 -10.64 11.15
N VAL A 550 12.45 -11.62 11.14
CA VAL A 550 13.15 -12.07 9.93
C VAL A 550 12.80 -13.53 9.66
N GLU A 551 12.42 -13.87 8.43
CA GLU A 551 12.37 -15.26 7.95
C GLU A 551 13.59 -15.53 7.09
N LEU A 552 14.45 -16.45 7.52
CA LEU A 552 15.57 -16.97 6.74
C LEU A 552 15.25 -18.41 6.33
N ARG A 553 15.11 -18.64 5.03
CA ARG A 553 14.68 -19.91 4.46
C ARG A 553 15.70 -20.41 3.44
N ASP A 554 15.86 -21.73 3.36
CA ASP A 554 16.50 -22.41 2.24
C ASP A 554 15.77 -23.73 2.01
N ASP A 555 15.18 -23.89 0.82
CA ASP A 555 14.41 -25.07 0.45
C ASP A 555 15.27 -26.24 -0.09
N GLN A 556 16.56 -26.00 -0.38
CA GLN A 556 17.48 -26.96 -0.96
C GLN A 556 18.94 -26.72 -0.51
N ILE A 557 19.24 -26.94 0.78
CA ILE A 557 20.56 -26.67 1.42
C ILE A 557 21.76 -27.39 0.77
N ASN A 558 21.50 -28.32 -0.15
CA ASN A 558 22.49 -29.13 -0.87
C ASN A 558 22.64 -28.71 -2.35
N THR A 559 21.83 -27.79 -2.87
CA THR A 559 21.83 -27.35 -4.28
C THR A 559 22.72 -26.12 -4.46
N PRO A 560 23.82 -26.20 -5.24
CA PRO A 560 24.70 -25.06 -5.44
C PRO A 560 23.99 -23.91 -6.19
N GLY A 561 23.87 -22.76 -5.55
CA GLY A 561 23.38 -21.52 -6.17
C GLY A 561 21.86 -21.35 -6.19
N GLY A 562 21.10 -22.18 -5.47
CA GLY A 562 19.76 -21.80 -5.03
C GLY A 562 19.82 -20.66 -4.02
N TYR A 563 18.79 -19.80 -4.05
CA TYR A 563 18.48 -18.80 -3.03
C TYR A 563 16.96 -18.75 -2.86
N ASN A 564 16.50 -18.42 -1.67
CA ASN A 564 15.11 -18.12 -1.36
C ASN A 564 14.98 -16.66 -0.91
N ASP A 565 13.85 -16.01 -1.13
CA ASP A 565 13.62 -14.62 -0.73
C ASP A 565 13.86 -14.41 0.77
N LEU A 566 14.62 -13.37 1.10
CA LEU A 566 14.68 -12.81 2.45
C LEU A 566 13.29 -12.26 2.80
N LYS A 567 12.83 -12.42 4.04
CA LYS A 567 11.66 -11.67 4.51
C LYS A 567 11.94 -10.94 5.79
N ILE A 568 11.52 -9.69 5.84
CA ILE A 568 11.55 -8.84 7.03
C ILE A 568 10.14 -8.31 7.24
N ASN A 569 9.61 -8.46 8.46
CA ASN A 569 8.25 -8.07 8.83
C ASN A 569 7.16 -8.60 7.86
N ASN A 570 7.32 -9.85 7.43
CA ASN A 570 6.49 -10.56 6.44
C ASN A 570 6.48 -10.00 5.00
N LYS A 571 7.19 -8.89 4.70
CA LYS A 571 7.48 -8.46 3.32
C LYS A 571 8.61 -9.33 2.76
N SER A 572 8.44 -9.91 1.58
CA SER A 572 9.54 -10.54 0.82
C SER A 572 10.41 -9.46 0.18
N PHE A 573 11.70 -9.72 0.13
CA PHE A 573 12.73 -8.97 -0.57
C PHE A 573 13.37 -9.92 -1.58
N GLY A 574 13.42 -9.50 -2.84
CA GLY A 574 13.79 -10.35 -3.96
C GLY A 574 12.63 -10.82 -4.84
N ASP A 575 12.86 -10.85 -6.16
CA ASP A 575 12.00 -11.53 -7.13
C ASP A 575 12.51 -12.95 -7.42
N SER A 576 11.58 -13.89 -7.43
CA SER A 576 11.70 -15.35 -7.57
C SER A 576 12.40 -15.89 -8.84
N GLY A 577 12.99 -15.02 -9.68
CA GLY A 577 13.70 -15.38 -10.90
C GLY A 577 15.09 -14.74 -11.09
N LEU A 578 15.42 -13.67 -10.36
CA LEU A 578 16.71 -12.97 -10.44
C LEU A 578 17.47 -13.02 -9.10
N ARG A 579 18.71 -12.52 -9.05
CA ARG A 579 19.58 -12.61 -7.85
C ARG A 579 19.36 -11.47 -6.86
N VAL A 580 18.10 -11.09 -6.68
CA VAL A 580 17.73 -10.00 -5.78
C VAL A 580 17.51 -10.57 -4.37
N ASN A 581 18.22 -10.03 -3.38
CA ASN A 581 17.97 -10.19 -1.95
C ASN A 581 17.74 -11.62 -1.42
N GLY A 582 18.59 -12.55 -1.89
CA GLY A 582 18.48 -13.98 -1.63
C GLY A 582 19.20 -14.50 -0.37
N VAL A 583 18.50 -15.31 0.41
CA VAL A 583 19.00 -16.15 1.52
C VAL A 583 19.46 -17.51 1.00
N LYS A 584 20.56 -18.02 1.57
CA LYS A 584 21.09 -19.37 1.35
C LYS A 584 21.67 -19.92 2.66
N ILE A 585 21.32 -21.15 3.01
CA ILE A 585 21.67 -21.78 4.30
C ILE A 585 22.29 -23.15 4.02
N ASN A 586 23.57 -23.29 4.34
CA ASN A 586 24.31 -24.53 4.12
C ASN A 586 24.27 -25.36 5.40
N GLY A 587 23.94 -26.66 5.29
CA GLY A 587 23.79 -27.55 6.44
C GLY A 587 23.94 -29.02 6.09
N ILE A 588 23.69 -29.90 7.06
CA ILE A 588 23.70 -31.36 6.89
C ILE A 588 22.42 -31.92 7.52
N ASP A 589 21.58 -32.54 6.68
CA ASP A 589 20.35 -33.21 7.12
C ASP A 589 20.42 -34.70 6.81
N ASN A 590 20.53 -35.51 7.87
CA ASN A 590 20.63 -36.97 7.80
C ASN A 590 19.32 -37.69 8.20
N ASN A 591 18.20 -36.97 8.32
CA ASN A 591 16.92 -37.47 8.87
C ASN A 591 17.00 -38.06 10.29
N ILE A 592 17.93 -37.60 11.11
CA ILE A 592 17.96 -37.83 12.58
C ILE A 592 18.30 -36.52 13.29
N THR A 593 19.28 -35.80 12.74
CA THR A 593 19.74 -34.48 13.18
C THR A 593 19.90 -33.55 11.99
N PHE A 594 19.53 -32.28 12.16
CA PHE A 594 19.96 -31.20 11.27
C PHE A 594 21.18 -30.50 11.87
N SER A 595 22.25 -30.30 11.11
CA SER A 595 23.41 -29.49 11.49
C SER A 595 23.52 -28.25 10.62
N LEU A 596 23.73 -27.07 11.22
CA LEU A 596 23.84 -25.79 10.51
C LEU A 596 25.32 -25.41 10.32
N SER A 597 25.72 -25.07 9.09
CA SER A 597 27.12 -24.80 8.72
C SER A 597 27.38 -23.33 8.42
N SER A 598 26.52 -22.70 7.63
CA SER A 598 26.58 -21.27 7.35
C SER A 598 25.24 -20.70 6.88
N LEU A 599 25.10 -19.39 7.07
CA LEU A 599 23.96 -18.56 6.71
C LEU A 599 24.52 -17.42 5.85
N GLU A 600 23.99 -17.27 4.64
CA GLU A 600 24.45 -16.32 3.62
C GLU A 600 23.23 -15.51 3.15
N VAL A 601 23.32 -14.18 3.20
CA VAL A 601 22.28 -13.26 2.70
C VAL A 601 22.94 -12.29 1.74
N ASN A 602 22.60 -12.43 0.46
CA ASN A 602 23.03 -11.48 -0.57
C ASN A 602 22.12 -10.27 -0.58
N MET A 603 22.70 -9.10 -0.83
CA MET A 603 22.01 -7.82 -0.92
C MET A 603 22.29 -7.22 -2.29
N THR A 604 21.23 -6.89 -3.01
CA THR A 604 21.23 -6.42 -4.41
C THR A 604 20.31 -5.21 -4.49
N SER A 605 20.73 -4.20 -5.24
CA SER A 605 19.96 -2.97 -5.44
C SER A 605 18.69 -3.21 -6.25
N GLU A 606 17.58 -2.68 -5.72
CA GLU A 606 16.26 -2.71 -6.34
C GLU A 606 15.98 -1.44 -7.18
N ASP A 607 16.85 -0.41 -7.09
CA ASP A 607 16.92 0.77 -7.99
C ASP A 607 18.37 1.29 -8.16
N GLU A 608 18.60 2.36 -8.91
CA GLU A 608 19.89 3.07 -8.97
C GLU A 608 20.05 4.01 -7.74
N TYR A 609 21.09 3.81 -6.93
CA TYR A 609 21.30 4.57 -5.69
C TYR A 609 22.46 5.57 -5.82
N PHE A 610 22.14 6.86 -5.69
CA PHE A 610 23.07 8.00 -5.83
C PHE A 610 23.46 8.64 -4.49
N VAL A 611 24.30 7.98 -3.70
CA VAL A 611 24.68 8.49 -2.37
C VAL A 611 25.50 9.78 -2.49
N GLU A 612 24.96 10.89 -1.98
CA GLU A 612 25.59 12.21 -2.00
C GLU A 612 26.71 12.36 -0.94
N ARG A 613 27.46 13.46 -1.02
CA ARG A 613 28.55 13.75 -0.06
C ARG A 613 28.00 14.09 1.32
N LEU A 614 28.53 13.40 2.34
CA LEU A 614 28.08 13.24 3.72
C LEU A 614 26.77 12.46 3.94
N SER A 615 26.07 12.05 2.88
CA SER A 615 24.87 11.18 2.96
C SER A 615 25.23 9.68 3.02
N THR A 616 24.24 8.85 3.34
CA THR A 616 24.37 7.39 3.51
C THR A 616 23.59 6.58 2.46
N LEU A 617 24.01 5.33 2.23
CA LEU A 617 23.35 4.43 1.28
C LEU A 617 21.89 4.15 1.67
N LYS A 618 21.63 4.04 2.97
CA LYS A 618 20.28 3.89 3.52
C LYS A 618 19.38 5.09 3.21
N GLU A 619 19.92 6.32 3.28
CA GLU A 619 19.18 7.52 2.88
C GLU A 619 18.84 7.48 1.38
N ALA A 620 19.81 7.20 0.51
CA ALA A 620 19.58 7.11 -0.93
C ALA A 620 18.54 6.03 -1.32
N ILE A 621 18.51 4.89 -0.62
CA ILE A 621 17.48 3.84 -0.80
C ILE A 621 16.08 4.37 -0.45
N ARG A 622 15.94 5.04 0.70
CA ARG A 622 14.68 5.60 1.17
C ARG A 622 14.20 6.75 0.27
N ASP A 623 15.12 7.54 -0.25
CA ASP A 623 14.79 8.76 -1.00
C ASP A 623 14.31 8.46 -2.44
N VAL A 624 14.67 7.31 -3.03
CA VAL A 624 13.99 6.74 -4.21
C VAL A 624 12.66 6.03 -3.88
N GLY A 625 12.32 5.91 -2.59
CA GLY A 625 11.07 5.33 -2.09
C GLY A 625 11.15 3.84 -1.73
N GLU A 626 12.33 3.23 -1.76
CA GLU A 626 12.54 1.82 -1.43
C GLU A 626 12.83 1.57 0.05
N GLU A 627 12.76 0.29 0.45
CA GLU A 627 12.92 -0.11 1.85
C GLU A 627 14.39 -0.22 2.25
N GLU A 628 14.78 0.53 3.28
CA GLU A 628 16.07 0.44 3.99
C GLU A 628 16.45 -1.01 4.42
N ALA A 629 15.45 -1.88 4.55
CA ALA A 629 15.56 -3.30 4.89
C ALA A 629 16.39 -4.15 3.91
N VAL A 630 16.65 -3.66 2.68
CA VAL A 630 17.60 -4.28 1.73
C VAL A 630 19.02 -4.39 2.32
N LEU A 631 19.41 -3.50 3.23
CA LEU A 631 20.72 -3.53 3.91
C LEU A 631 20.72 -4.48 5.12
N PHE A 632 20.46 -5.77 4.91
CA PHE A 632 20.39 -6.78 5.97
C PHE A 632 21.61 -6.77 6.92
N PRO A 633 21.45 -6.82 8.27
CA PRO A 633 20.20 -6.88 9.05
C PRO A 633 19.73 -5.49 9.59
N GLY A 634 19.97 -4.42 8.84
CA GLY A 634 19.58 -3.04 9.20
C GLY A 634 20.42 -2.41 10.31
N SER A 635 21.59 -2.97 10.62
CA SER A 635 22.49 -2.55 11.71
C SER A 635 23.76 -1.85 11.23
N TRP A 636 23.91 -1.60 9.93
CA TRP A 636 25.10 -1.05 9.32
C TRP A 636 24.77 -0.17 8.11
N ASN A 637 25.72 0.66 7.69
CA ASN A 637 25.54 1.55 6.56
C ASN A 637 26.87 1.87 5.84
N ILE A 638 26.77 2.52 4.67
CA ILE A 638 27.89 3.15 3.95
C ILE A 638 27.60 4.66 3.87
N ARG A 639 28.48 5.50 4.42
CA ARG A 639 28.47 6.96 4.22
C ARG A 639 29.50 7.36 3.19
N PHE A 640 29.15 8.24 2.24
CA PHE A 640 30.15 8.83 1.34
C PHE A 640 30.66 10.15 1.93
N ARG A 641 31.80 10.13 2.62
CA ARG A 641 32.25 11.25 3.45
C ARG A 641 32.64 12.49 2.63
N ASP A 642 33.51 12.34 1.63
CA ASP A 642 34.04 13.47 0.84
C ASP A 642 34.76 12.98 -0.44
N TYR A 643 35.01 13.88 -1.39
CA TYR A 643 35.79 13.63 -2.60
C TYR A 643 36.96 14.62 -2.77
N ASN A 644 38.18 14.10 -2.93
CA ASN A 644 39.37 14.89 -3.20
C ASN A 644 39.69 14.92 -4.71
N PRO A 645 39.47 16.05 -5.40
CA PRO A 645 39.71 16.17 -6.84
C PRO A 645 41.20 16.19 -7.22
N ALA A 646 42.12 16.48 -6.29
CA ALA A 646 43.55 16.50 -6.55
C ALA A 646 44.18 15.10 -6.60
N THR A 647 43.58 14.13 -5.90
CA THR A 647 43.97 12.71 -5.93
C THR A 647 43.02 11.83 -6.75
N GLN A 648 41.85 12.36 -7.15
CA GLN A 648 40.75 11.62 -7.78
C GLN A 648 40.28 10.43 -6.93
N THR A 649 40.17 10.65 -5.63
CA THR A 649 39.74 9.65 -4.64
C THR A 649 38.70 10.26 -3.72
N GLY A 650 37.64 9.52 -3.38
CA GLY A 650 36.78 9.89 -2.26
C GLY A 650 36.87 8.91 -1.10
N THR A 651 36.36 9.32 0.04
CA THR A 651 36.39 8.55 1.28
C THR A 651 35.00 7.99 1.57
N LEU A 652 34.88 6.68 1.60
CA LEU A 652 33.69 5.97 2.08
C LEU A 652 33.90 5.57 3.54
N GLU A 653 32.84 5.50 4.33
CA GLU A 653 32.86 5.00 5.70
C GLU A 653 31.83 3.88 5.84
N ILE A 654 32.28 2.73 6.35
CA ILE A 654 31.42 1.55 6.54
C ILE A 654 31.46 1.18 8.01
N GLY A 655 30.31 1.07 8.66
CA GLY A 655 30.26 0.88 10.09
C GLY A 655 28.88 0.56 10.62
N LYS A 656 28.79 0.47 11.95
CA LYS A 656 27.54 0.20 12.66
C LYS A 656 26.63 1.42 12.65
N ILE A 657 25.33 1.18 12.51
CA ILE A 657 24.31 2.18 12.84
C ILE A 657 24.23 2.35 14.36
N CYS A 658 24.35 3.60 14.81
CA CYS A 658 24.16 4.02 16.19
C CYS A 658 22.66 4.09 16.50
N LEU A 659 22.19 3.09 17.26
CA LEU A 659 20.84 3.08 17.82
C LEU A 659 20.76 4.17 18.92
N SER A 660 19.90 5.16 18.68
CA SER A 660 19.55 6.27 19.59
C SER A 660 18.63 5.81 20.74
#